data_AF-A0A672HJA4-F1
#
_entry.id   AF-A0A672HJA4-F1
#
_cell.length_a   1.000
_cell.length_b   1.000
_cell.length_c   1.000
_cell.angle_alpha   90.00
_cell.angle_beta   90.00
_cell.angle_gamma   90.00
#
_symmetry.space_group_name_H-M   'P 1'
#
loop_
_entity.id
_entity.type
_entity.pdbx_description
1 polymer ?
#
loop_
_entity_poly.entity_id
_entity_poly.type
_entity_poly.pdbx_seq_one_letter_code
_entity_poly.pdbx_strand_id
1 'polypeptide(L)'
;MSALPRLLRAASRGGSEQSLALRRSLAAVSAAGSAPNTPRYSSSSRPAAVRIGCASGFWGDTATSVPQLVHGGRLDFLVFDYLSEITMSLLTAAKSKNPALGYTPDFVQAALAPFIGDIHRKGIRVVSNAGGVNPLACADAIREVIKKAGLDMKVAVVTGDDLMPHRSSLSEVKMADGSGSQRLPAALHSMNVYLGAEPVRRCLDLGADVVVTGRCVDSALALGPLMHTFGWKKNDYDLLAAGSLAGHLIECGAQSTGGIFTDWHKVPDWDNMGFPVVECSPDGSFVLSKPPRTGGLVSFGSVAEQLVYEIADPRRYLLPDVTCDFSRVSIRELPGVEGGAVKVSGSKGLAPSHDYKVCATYMDGFRVTAVCTLGGPRAAEKGRRTAESIIKRTRRIFKQLGLEDFSSVNVQILGAEDTYGPHARNKGSREAVIWMSMQHKQKKALELFSREIASAGTGMAPGLTGIVGGRPRVSPVLKPFFFLHPKSQLKVDIHMDDGLVESLSEAEPDAHRQEEAPPPSEDDSPDTDLPRGPHSYRLEELAFTRSGDKGDTANIGVIARHPLFYPYLKKHLTSSVVEDYMSHVIQPGLKNAVKRYTLPGIYGLNFVLQNSLGGGGVASLRSDPQGKAFGQMLLDLKLTGLPDLKSLVD
;
A
#
# COMPACT_ATOMS: atom_id res chain seq x y z
N MET A 1 43.73 -6.32 37.66
CA MET A 1 44.80 -6.77 36.74
C MET A 1 44.29 -6.47 35.33
N SER A 2 44.68 -5.40 34.64
CA SER A 2 46.01 -4.91 34.20
C SER A 2 46.32 -5.34 32.75
N ALA A 3 46.73 -4.49 31.81
CA ALA A 3 46.83 -3.01 31.82
C ALA A 3 46.94 -2.46 30.37
N LEU A 4 46.79 -1.14 30.18
CA LEU A 4 47.32 -0.45 28.99
C LEU A 4 48.85 -0.39 29.02
N PRO A 5 49.48 -0.09 27.87
CA PRO A 5 50.56 0.91 27.85
C PRO A 5 50.20 2.17 27.05
N ARG A 6 50.69 3.33 27.52
CA ARG A 6 50.80 4.61 26.79
C ARG A 6 52.28 5.01 26.74
N LEU A 7 52.71 5.59 25.62
CA LEU A 7 53.96 6.38 25.42
C LEU A 7 53.62 7.42 24.30
N LEU A 8 53.86 8.75 24.32
CA LEU A 8 54.77 9.67 25.05
C LEU A 8 56.27 9.36 24.78
N ARG A 9 57.21 10.30 24.52
CA ARG A 9 57.34 11.79 24.54
C ARG A 9 58.63 12.15 23.73
N ALA A 10 59.05 13.37 23.36
CA ALA A 10 58.57 14.78 23.43
C ALA A 10 59.27 15.59 22.29
N ALA A 11 58.65 16.59 21.64
CA ALA A 11 58.70 18.05 21.91
C ALA A 11 60.04 18.82 21.69
N SER A 12 60.02 19.82 20.79
CA SER A 12 60.88 21.01 20.78
C SER A 12 60.28 22.13 19.90
N ARG A 13 60.83 23.36 19.87
CA ARG A 13 60.60 24.46 20.85
C ARG A 13 61.00 25.83 20.23
N GLY A 14 60.21 26.88 20.44
CA GLY A 14 60.55 28.30 20.13
C GLY A 14 60.20 28.75 18.69
N GLY A 15 59.98 30.05 18.41
CA GLY A 15 59.89 31.22 19.31
C GLY A 15 59.88 32.57 18.56
N SER A 16 59.43 33.66 19.21
CA SER A 16 59.32 35.08 18.72
C SER A 16 58.46 35.32 17.46
N GLU A 17 57.37 36.11 17.48
CA GLU A 17 57.18 37.56 17.78
C GLU A 17 57.62 38.53 16.66
N GLN A 18 56.67 39.29 16.07
CA GLN A 18 56.50 40.76 16.28
C GLN A 18 55.39 41.39 15.40
N SER A 19 55.03 42.64 15.74
CA SER A 19 54.09 43.59 15.08
C SER A 19 52.59 43.21 15.06
N LEU A 20 51.66 43.83 15.79
CA LEU A 20 51.21 45.22 16.04
C LEU A 20 50.17 45.81 15.04
N ALA A 21 49.32 46.68 15.61
CA ALA A 21 48.21 47.44 15.04
C ALA A 21 46.96 46.61 14.61
N LEU A 22 45.72 47.06 14.82
CA LEU A 22 45.22 48.33 15.40
C LEU A 22 44.07 48.07 16.41
N ARG A 23 43.81 49.03 17.32
CA ARG A 23 42.77 48.98 18.37
C ARG A 23 41.59 49.92 18.09
N ARG A 24 40.51 49.72 18.86
CA ARG A 24 39.29 50.55 19.09
C ARG A 24 38.07 50.14 18.25
N SER A 25 36.84 50.26 18.75
CA SER A 25 36.35 50.85 20.01
C SER A 25 35.64 49.84 20.94
N LEU A 26 35.23 50.31 22.13
CA LEU A 26 34.63 49.55 23.24
C LEU A 26 33.42 50.34 23.79
N ALA A 27 32.58 49.65 24.58
CA ALA A 27 31.51 50.20 25.45
C ALA A 27 30.23 50.73 24.73
N ALA A 28 29.03 50.68 25.33
CA ALA A 28 28.64 50.13 26.64
C ALA A 28 27.15 49.75 26.75
N VAL A 29 26.85 48.79 27.63
CA VAL A 29 25.68 48.69 28.55
C VAL A 29 24.27 49.01 28.02
N SER A 30 23.40 47.98 27.99
CA SER A 30 22.24 47.90 28.90
C SER A 30 21.64 46.49 28.91
N ALA A 31 20.87 46.14 29.93
CA ALA A 31 20.18 44.86 30.06
C ALA A 31 18.65 45.04 30.03
N ALA A 32 17.98 44.25 29.19
CA ALA A 32 16.54 44.03 29.22
C ALA A 32 16.26 42.59 28.76
N GLY A 33 15.39 41.87 29.47
CA GLY A 33 15.10 40.47 29.16
C GLY A 33 14.16 40.33 27.96
N SER A 34 14.47 39.41 27.04
CA SER A 34 13.59 39.00 25.94
C SER A 34 13.10 37.57 26.15
N ALA A 35 11.78 37.37 26.08
CA ALA A 35 11.12 36.06 26.15
C ALA A 35 11.58 35.09 25.04
N PRO A 36 11.42 33.76 25.22
CA PRO A 36 11.73 32.78 24.17
C PRO A 36 10.95 33.09 22.88
N ASN A 37 11.67 33.14 21.77
CA ASN A 37 11.17 33.66 20.50
C ASN A 37 10.38 32.59 19.73
N THR A 38 9.10 32.42 20.06
CA THR A 38 8.20 31.55 19.29
C THR A 38 7.96 32.13 17.88
N PRO A 39 8.19 31.34 16.80
CA PRO A 39 7.97 31.82 15.45
C PRO A 39 6.47 31.94 15.18
N ARG A 40 5.93 33.14 15.43
CA ARG A 40 4.58 33.50 15.00
C ARG A 40 4.53 33.42 13.47
N TYR A 41 3.67 32.56 12.93
CA TYR A 41 3.27 32.61 11.53
C TYR A 41 2.57 33.96 11.29
N SER A 42 3.33 34.95 10.83
CA SER A 42 2.77 36.15 10.22
C SER A 42 2.01 35.77 8.95
N SER A 43 1.04 36.58 8.55
CA SER A 43 0.21 36.35 7.37
C SER A 43 0.97 36.63 6.06
N SER A 44 2.05 35.90 5.82
CA SER A 44 2.77 35.87 4.55
C SER A 44 1.93 35.19 3.46
N SER A 45 2.32 35.41 2.21
CA SER A 45 1.78 34.69 1.05
C SER A 45 1.86 33.17 1.26
N ARG A 46 0.82 32.42 0.85
CA ARG A 46 0.83 30.95 0.84
C ARG A 46 2.10 30.43 0.14
N PRO A 47 2.73 29.35 0.63
CA PRO A 47 4.00 28.88 0.08
C PRO A 47 3.83 28.45 -1.38
N ALA A 48 4.88 28.67 -2.18
CA ALA A 48 4.86 28.39 -3.62
C ALA A 48 4.84 26.89 -3.96
N ALA A 49 5.30 26.04 -3.04
CA ALA A 49 5.23 24.59 -3.13
C ALA A 49 5.24 23.97 -1.71
N VAL A 50 4.90 22.69 -1.60
CA VAL A 50 4.94 21.88 -0.37
C VAL A 50 5.59 20.53 -0.66
N ARG A 51 6.53 20.10 0.17
CA ARG A 51 7.21 18.80 0.07
C ARG A 51 6.65 17.78 1.05
N ILE A 52 6.13 16.68 0.50
CA ILE A 52 5.59 15.54 1.26
C ILE A 52 6.36 14.28 0.87
N GLY A 53 6.78 13.49 1.86
CA GLY A 53 7.40 12.19 1.65
C GLY A 53 6.74 11.13 2.53
N CYS A 54 6.46 9.96 1.97
CA CYS A 54 5.90 8.83 2.70
C CYS A 54 7.02 7.89 3.16
N ALA A 55 6.97 7.45 4.42
CA ALA A 55 8.00 6.65 5.05
C ALA A 55 7.58 5.20 5.35
N SER A 56 6.43 4.74 4.88
CA SER A 56 6.00 3.34 5.02
C SER A 56 4.93 2.96 3.99
N GLY A 57 4.91 1.69 3.60
CA GLY A 57 3.84 1.11 2.79
C GLY A 57 2.99 0.03 3.47
N PHE A 58 3.39 -0.45 4.66
CA PHE A 58 2.66 -1.46 5.45
C PHE A 58 3.23 -1.59 6.87
N TRP A 59 2.48 -2.18 7.80
CA TRP A 59 3.02 -2.52 9.13
C TRP A 59 4.06 -3.65 9.04
N GLY A 60 5.33 -3.29 9.29
CA GLY A 60 6.49 -4.17 9.14
C GLY A 60 7.47 -3.74 8.04
N ASP A 61 7.20 -2.62 7.36
CA ASP A 61 8.11 -2.00 6.40
C ASP A 61 9.39 -1.42 7.07
N THR A 62 10.40 -1.09 6.27
CA THR A 62 11.71 -0.67 6.76
C THR A 62 11.70 0.73 7.39
N ALA A 63 12.23 0.84 8.62
CA ALA A 63 12.47 2.12 9.27
C ALA A 63 13.63 2.95 8.65
N THR A 64 14.36 2.39 7.67
CA THR A 64 15.43 3.12 6.95
C THR A 64 14.90 4.23 6.04
N SER A 65 13.60 4.25 5.76
CA SER A 65 12.88 5.33 5.06
C SER A 65 12.96 6.67 5.79
N VAL A 66 12.83 6.68 7.12
CA VAL A 66 12.78 7.92 7.93
C VAL A 66 14.06 8.74 7.83
N PRO A 67 15.28 8.21 8.07
CA PRO A 67 16.49 9.03 8.01
C PRO A 67 16.76 9.59 6.60
N GLN A 68 16.50 8.84 5.51
CA GLN A 68 16.69 9.38 4.16
C GLN A 68 15.72 10.53 3.85
N LEU A 69 14.48 10.46 4.33
CA LEU A 69 13.45 11.48 4.13
C LEU A 69 13.68 12.71 5.03
N VAL A 70 13.92 12.49 6.33
CA VAL A 70 14.19 13.56 7.30
C VAL A 70 15.51 14.28 6.98
N HIS A 71 16.57 13.58 6.58
CA HIS A 71 17.86 14.21 6.31
C HIS A 71 18.01 14.71 4.85
N GLY A 72 17.48 13.98 3.85
CA GLY A 72 17.66 14.29 2.42
C GLY A 72 16.41 14.78 1.66
N GLY A 73 15.20 14.47 2.13
CA GLY A 73 13.95 14.79 1.42
C GLY A 73 13.57 16.28 1.39
N ARG A 74 14.08 17.08 2.34
CA ARG A 74 13.73 18.51 2.54
C ARG A 74 12.21 18.72 2.70
N LEU A 75 11.58 17.91 3.54
CA LEU A 75 10.13 17.85 3.69
C LEU A 75 9.57 18.98 4.56
N ASP A 76 8.32 19.34 4.29
CA ASP A 76 7.43 20.05 5.22
C ASP A 76 6.60 19.02 6.02
N PHE A 77 6.19 17.93 5.36
CA PHE A 77 5.39 16.85 5.94
C PHE A 77 6.00 15.47 5.71
N LEU A 78 6.04 14.66 6.77
CA LEU A 78 6.42 13.25 6.76
C LEU A 78 5.18 12.40 7.03
N VAL A 79 4.76 11.59 6.06
CA VAL A 79 3.54 10.77 6.16
C VAL A 79 3.86 9.29 6.31
N PHE A 80 2.97 8.53 6.96
CA PHE A 80 3.16 7.10 7.19
C PHE A 80 1.83 6.34 7.06
N ASP A 81 1.73 5.50 6.02
CA ASP A 81 0.68 4.49 5.90
C ASP A 81 1.14 3.13 6.45
N TYR A 82 0.27 2.48 7.22
CA TYR A 82 0.47 1.14 7.77
C TYR A 82 -0.74 0.20 7.60
N LEU A 83 -1.91 0.69 7.17
CA LEU A 83 -3.19 0.00 7.39
C LEU A 83 -3.70 -0.76 6.16
N SER A 84 -3.64 -2.09 6.24
CA SER A 84 -4.40 -3.02 5.39
C SER A 84 -5.52 -3.71 6.19
N GLU A 85 -6.45 -4.39 5.50
CA GLU A 85 -7.42 -5.31 6.11
C GLU A 85 -6.74 -6.38 7.00
N ILE A 86 -5.52 -6.80 6.64
CA ILE A 86 -4.69 -7.72 7.43
C ILE A 86 -4.18 -6.99 8.69
N THR A 87 -3.65 -5.77 8.56
CA THR A 87 -3.18 -4.94 9.69
C THR A 87 -4.30 -4.76 10.71
N MET A 88 -5.49 -4.31 10.28
CA MET A 88 -6.63 -4.07 11.18
C MET A 88 -7.06 -5.33 11.94
N SER A 89 -7.06 -6.48 11.26
CA SER A 89 -7.36 -7.79 11.85
C SER A 89 -6.35 -8.18 12.95
N LEU A 90 -5.06 -7.91 12.74
CA LEU A 90 -3.99 -8.18 13.71
C LEU A 90 -4.04 -7.21 14.90
N LEU A 91 -4.28 -5.93 14.65
CA LEU A 91 -4.38 -4.89 15.69
C LEU A 91 -5.60 -5.10 16.59
N THR A 92 -6.74 -5.51 16.03
CA THR A 92 -7.91 -5.95 16.80
C THR A 92 -7.55 -7.12 17.72
N ALA A 93 -6.88 -8.15 17.18
CA ALA A 93 -6.44 -9.31 17.94
C ALA A 93 -5.32 -9.01 18.98
N ALA A 94 -4.68 -7.84 18.91
CA ALA A 94 -3.78 -7.32 19.94
C ALA A 94 -4.57 -6.57 21.03
N LYS A 95 -5.46 -5.65 20.64
CA LYS A 95 -6.34 -4.88 21.56
C LYS A 95 -7.20 -5.81 22.44
N SER A 96 -7.72 -6.92 21.88
CA SER A 96 -8.47 -7.93 22.65
C SER A 96 -7.65 -8.72 23.68
N LYS A 97 -6.30 -8.66 23.63
CA LYS A 97 -5.40 -9.29 24.62
C LYS A 97 -4.86 -8.29 25.63
N ASN A 98 -4.66 -7.05 25.22
CA ASN A 98 -4.23 -5.94 26.06
C ASN A 98 -4.90 -4.65 25.54
N PRO A 99 -5.81 -4.02 26.31
CA PRO A 99 -6.49 -2.79 25.91
C PRO A 99 -5.57 -1.60 25.59
N ALA A 100 -4.31 -1.61 26.03
CA ALA A 100 -3.31 -0.59 25.67
C ALA A 100 -2.65 -0.81 24.29
N LEU A 101 -3.03 -1.86 23.55
CA LEU A 101 -2.61 -2.14 22.18
C LEU A 101 -3.73 -1.84 21.18
N GLY A 102 -3.45 -2.01 19.88
CA GLY A 102 -4.40 -1.73 18.79
C GLY A 102 -3.91 -0.67 17.78
N TYR A 103 -2.73 -0.09 18.03
CA TYR A 103 -1.96 0.75 17.12
C TYR A 103 -0.65 0.04 16.73
N THR A 104 0.09 0.55 15.74
CA THR A 104 1.38 -0.01 15.30
C THR A 104 2.53 0.45 16.22
N PRO A 105 3.18 -0.44 17.01
CA PRO A 105 4.19 -0.01 17.99
C PRO A 105 5.47 0.52 17.35
N ASP A 106 5.82 -0.04 16.19
CA ASP A 106 7.07 0.25 15.48
C ASP A 106 7.08 1.68 14.90
N PHE A 107 5.91 2.25 14.59
CA PHE A 107 5.78 3.67 14.25
C PHE A 107 6.32 4.54 15.39
N VAL A 108 5.87 4.29 16.62
CA VAL A 108 6.27 5.08 17.79
C VAL A 108 7.74 4.81 18.14
N GLN A 109 8.15 3.54 18.17
CA GLN A 109 9.43 3.11 18.75
C GLN A 109 10.61 3.14 17.78
N ALA A 110 10.41 2.81 16.50
CA ALA A 110 11.48 2.71 15.50
C ALA A 110 11.43 3.85 14.46
N ALA A 111 10.24 4.29 14.05
CA ALA A 111 10.10 5.33 13.04
C ALA A 111 10.10 6.76 13.62
N LEU A 112 9.47 6.99 14.78
CA LEU A 112 9.34 8.33 15.37
C LEU A 112 10.40 8.61 16.44
N ALA A 113 10.49 7.78 17.48
CA ALA A 113 11.34 8.06 18.66
C ALA A 113 12.83 8.33 18.37
N PRO A 114 13.51 7.63 17.44
CA PRO A 114 14.92 7.91 17.15
C PRO A 114 15.15 9.25 16.43
N PHE A 115 14.12 9.79 15.76
CA PHE A 115 14.23 10.93 14.84
C PHE A 115 13.42 12.16 15.26
N ILE A 116 12.59 12.07 16.32
CA ILE A 116 11.72 13.15 16.81
C ILE A 116 12.46 14.48 17.03
N GLY A 117 13.70 14.44 17.50
CA GLY A 117 14.54 15.63 17.68
C GLY A 117 15.00 16.28 16.37
N ASP A 118 15.19 15.52 15.29
CA ASP A 118 15.49 16.06 13.96
C ASP A 118 14.22 16.57 13.25
N ILE A 119 13.12 15.85 13.41
CA ILE A 119 11.79 16.24 12.93
C ILE A 119 11.42 17.62 13.51
N HIS A 120 11.49 17.76 14.84
CA HIS A 120 11.24 19.04 15.54
C HIS A 120 12.21 20.15 15.11
N ARG A 121 13.54 19.89 15.11
CA ARG A 121 14.54 20.90 14.70
C ARG A 121 14.36 21.42 13.27
N LYS A 122 13.70 20.65 12.41
CA LYS A 122 13.41 21.01 11.01
C LYS A 122 12.01 21.56 10.79
N GLY A 123 11.14 21.54 11.80
CA GLY A 123 9.74 21.95 11.68
C GLY A 123 8.88 20.98 10.84
N ILE A 124 9.33 19.74 10.65
CA ILE A 124 8.60 18.72 9.88
C ILE A 124 7.39 18.28 10.69
N ARG A 125 6.19 18.36 10.10
CA ARG A 125 4.98 17.80 10.72
C ARG A 125 4.75 16.35 10.29
N VAL A 126 4.16 15.54 11.17
CA VAL A 126 3.96 14.10 10.97
C VAL A 126 2.48 13.77 10.88
N VAL A 127 2.09 12.93 9.91
CA VAL A 127 0.70 12.46 9.74
C VAL A 127 0.69 10.94 9.51
N SER A 128 -0.13 10.19 10.25
CA SER A 128 -0.18 8.73 10.10
C SER A 128 -1.51 8.09 10.48
N ASN A 129 -1.86 7.00 9.79
CA ASN A 129 -2.92 6.07 10.18
C ASN A 129 -2.46 4.97 11.16
N ALA A 130 -1.24 5.06 11.70
CA ALA A 130 -0.64 4.15 12.69
C ALA A 130 -1.52 3.84 13.90
N GLY A 131 -2.48 4.70 14.23
CA GLY A 131 -3.41 4.50 15.34
C GLY A 131 -4.33 3.28 15.19
N GLY A 132 -4.62 2.84 13.97
CA GLY A 132 -5.34 1.59 13.70
C GLY A 132 -6.70 1.51 14.40
N VAL A 133 -6.86 0.58 15.33
CA VAL A 133 -8.08 0.42 16.15
C VAL A 133 -7.92 0.99 17.57
N ASN A 134 -6.82 1.69 17.87
CA ASN A 134 -6.62 2.38 19.15
C ASN A 134 -5.77 3.67 19.00
N PRO A 135 -6.23 4.67 18.24
CA PRO A 135 -5.44 5.88 17.94
C PRO A 135 -5.16 6.75 19.17
N LEU A 136 -5.99 6.71 20.21
CA LEU A 136 -5.74 7.39 21.48
C LEU A 136 -4.50 6.81 22.19
N ALA A 137 -4.42 5.49 22.38
CA ALA A 137 -3.26 4.84 22.99
C ALA A 137 -1.97 5.00 22.16
N CYS A 138 -2.09 5.19 20.83
CA CYS A 138 -0.98 5.57 19.97
C CYS A 138 -0.46 6.97 20.32
N ALA A 139 -1.36 7.94 20.43
CA ALA A 139 -1.05 9.31 20.79
C ALA A 139 -0.42 9.42 22.19
N ASP A 140 -0.92 8.68 23.17
CA ASP A 140 -0.35 8.63 24.53
C ASP A 140 1.11 8.15 24.51
N ALA A 141 1.39 7.10 23.71
CA ALA A 141 2.75 6.58 23.53
C ALA A 141 3.68 7.60 22.83
N ILE A 142 3.15 8.42 21.93
CA ILE A 142 3.89 9.50 21.25
C ILE A 142 4.13 10.69 22.19
N ARG A 143 3.15 11.10 23.00
CA ARG A 143 3.33 12.12 24.05
C ARG A 143 4.43 11.71 25.03
N GLU A 144 4.48 10.44 25.40
CA GLU A 144 5.57 9.87 26.21
C GLU A 144 6.94 9.83 25.50
N VAL A 145 7.01 9.82 24.17
CA VAL A 145 8.26 9.99 23.41
C VAL A 145 8.69 11.46 23.38
N ILE A 146 7.78 12.38 23.06
CA ILE A 146 8.00 13.84 23.03
C ILE A 146 8.51 14.35 24.38
N LYS A 147 7.84 13.93 25.46
CA LYS A 147 8.19 14.23 26.87
C LYS A 147 9.58 13.71 27.26
N LYS A 148 9.97 12.52 26.80
CA LYS A 148 11.33 11.95 27.04
C LYS A 148 12.41 12.67 26.23
N ALA A 149 12.06 13.23 25.07
CA ALA A 149 12.94 14.07 24.27
C ALA A 149 13.05 15.52 24.81
N GLY A 150 12.21 15.92 25.78
CA GLY A 150 12.18 17.27 26.33
C GLY A 150 11.64 18.32 25.36
N LEU A 151 10.75 17.91 24.44
CA LEU A 151 10.20 18.75 23.38
C LEU A 151 8.79 19.25 23.72
N ASP A 152 8.44 20.43 23.20
CA ASP A 152 7.07 20.94 23.15
C ASP A 152 6.54 20.70 21.73
N MET A 153 5.61 19.75 21.59
CA MET A 153 5.01 19.33 20.32
C MET A 153 3.58 18.81 20.54
N LYS A 154 2.64 19.27 19.72
CA LYS A 154 1.22 18.94 19.84
C LYS A 154 0.85 17.66 19.11
N VAL A 155 0.10 16.79 19.79
CA VAL A 155 -0.36 15.50 19.26
C VAL A 155 -1.89 15.50 19.19
N ALA A 156 -2.40 15.62 17.96
CA ALA A 156 -3.83 15.53 17.66
C ALA A 156 -4.23 14.13 17.17
N VAL A 157 -5.47 13.75 17.45
CA VAL A 157 -5.99 12.39 17.22
C VAL A 157 -7.35 12.44 16.53
N VAL A 158 -7.50 11.73 15.42
CA VAL A 158 -8.78 11.55 14.72
C VAL A 158 -9.40 10.21 15.13
N THR A 159 -10.67 10.27 15.55
CA THR A 159 -11.47 9.13 16.01
C THR A 159 -12.87 9.17 15.38
N GLY A 160 -13.65 8.10 15.52
CA GLY A 160 -15.00 7.99 14.92
C GLY A 160 -15.07 7.10 13.68
N ASP A 161 -13.98 6.38 13.36
CA ASP A 161 -14.00 5.36 12.30
C ASP A 161 -14.63 4.03 12.76
N ASP A 162 -14.59 3.71 14.06
CA ASP A 162 -15.08 2.45 14.61
C ASP A 162 -16.63 2.44 14.77
N LEU A 163 -17.29 1.67 13.90
CA LEU A 163 -18.74 1.43 13.90
C LEU A 163 -19.17 0.22 14.75
N MET A 164 -18.26 -0.48 15.43
CA MET A 164 -18.64 -1.60 16.32
C MET A 164 -19.69 -1.22 17.40
N PRO A 165 -19.70 -0.02 17.99
CA PRO A 165 -20.78 0.42 18.88
C PRO A 165 -22.16 0.49 18.22
N HIS A 166 -22.21 0.76 16.90
CA HIS A 166 -23.43 0.92 16.11
C HIS A 166 -23.90 -0.39 15.44
N ARG A 167 -23.22 -1.51 15.71
CA ARG A 167 -23.52 -2.82 15.11
C ARG A 167 -24.98 -3.27 15.33
N SER A 168 -25.57 -2.97 16.48
CA SER A 168 -26.95 -3.37 16.81
C SER A 168 -28.03 -2.67 16.00
N SER A 169 -27.76 -1.47 15.48
CA SER A 169 -28.65 -0.71 14.60
C SER A 169 -28.44 -1.01 13.10
N LEU A 170 -27.44 -1.82 12.74
CA LEU A 170 -27.08 -2.14 11.36
C LEU A 170 -27.41 -3.62 11.03
N SER A 171 -28.69 -3.93 10.86
CA SER A 171 -29.16 -5.28 10.56
C SER A 171 -28.95 -5.70 9.09
N GLU A 172 -29.11 -4.73 8.17
CA GLU A 172 -28.95 -4.87 6.73
C GLU A 172 -28.22 -3.63 6.18
N VAL A 173 -27.29 -3.85 5.25
CA VAL A 173 -26.38 -2.82 4.73
C VAL A 173 -26.20 -2.91 3.22
N LYS A 174 -25.98 -1.76 2.59
CA LYS A 174 -25.73 -1.58 1.16
C LYS A 174 -24.30 -2.02 0.82
N MET A 175 -24.11 -2.95 -0.11
CA MET A 175 -22.78 -3.50 -0.41
C MET A 175 -21.93 -2.56 -1.27
N ALA A 176 -20.62 -2.51 -0.98
CA ALA A 176 -19.69 -1.57 -1.62
C ALA A 176 -19.28 -1.96 -3.05
N ASP A 177 -19.61 -3.17 -3.50
CA ASP A 177 -19.45 -3.66 -4.88
C ASP A 177 -20.70 -3.42 -5.75
N GLY A 178 -21.78 -2.92 -5.16
CA GLY A 178 -23.07 -2.72 -5.82
C GLY A 178 -23.99 -3.95 -5.85
N SER A 179 -23.72 -5.02 -5.09
CA SER A 179 -24.54 -6.26 -5.08
C SER A 179 -25.95 -6.11 -4.46
N GLY A 180 -26.46 -4.89 -4.29
CA GLY A 180 -27.66 -4.59 -3.49
C GLY A 180 -27.37 -4.57 -1.99
N SER A 181 -28.32 -5.05 -1.19
CA SER A 181 -28.21 -5.11 0.28
C SER A 181 -27.91 -6.52 0.77
N GLN A 182 -27.17 -6.63 1.87
CA GLN A 182 -26.94 -7.89 2.59
C GLN A 182 -27.00 -7.69 4.11
N ARG A 183 -27.25 -8.77 4.86
CA ARG A 183 -27.22 -8.75 6.33
C ARG A 183 -25.78 -8.77 6.85
N LEU A 184 -25.50 -8.08 7.95
CA LEU A 184 -24.19 -8.14 8.60
C LEU A 184 -23.86 -9.55 9.12
N PRO A 185 -22.60 -10.01 9.02
CA PRO A 185 -22.15 -11.27 9.61
C PRO A 185 -22.42 -11.38 11.13
N ALA A 186 -22.75 -12.59 11.59
CA ALA A 186 -23.07 -12.84 13.01
C ALA A 186 -21.87 -12.74 13.96
N ALA A 187 -20.63 -12.87 13.47
CA ALA A 187 -19.40 -12.94 14.26
C ALA A 187 -18.37 -11.87 13.82
N LEU A 188 -18.78 -10.60 13.88
CA LEU A 188 -17.92 -9.45 13.57
C LEU A 188 -16.86 -9.20 14.65
N HIS A 189 -15.64 -8.90 14.20
CA HIS A 189 -14.47 -8.57 15.02
C HIS A 189 -14.13 -7.07 14.98
N SER A 190 -14.29 -6.43 13.82
CA SER A 190 -14.12 -4.98 13.62
C SER A 190 -15.08 -4.45 12.56
N MET A 191 -15.34 -3.14 12.58
CA MET A 191 -16.14 -2.39 11.59
C MET A 191 -15.55 -0.98 11.49
N ASN A 192 -14.67 -0.71 10.54
CA ASN A 192 -13.97 0.58 10.43
C ASN A 192 -14.28 1.29 9.11
N VAL A 193 -14.72 2.54 9.22
CA VAL A 193 -14.93 3.49 8.11
C VAL A 193 -13.59 3.89 7.51
N TYR A 194 -13.53 4.04 6.20
CA TYR A 194 -12.45 4.74 5.50
C TYR A 194 -12.67 6.26 5.57
N LEU A 195 -12.18 6.92 6.63
CA LEU A 195 -12.24 8.39 6.77
C LEU A 195 -11.45 9.14 5.68
N GLY A 196 -11.84 10.39 5.43
CA GLY A 196 -11.20 11.30 4.47
C GLY A 196 -10.09 12.20 5.05
N ALA A 197 -9.69 13.19 4.26
CA ALA A 197 -8.63 14.15 4.54
C ALA A 197 -9.07 15.35 5.41
N GLU A 198 -10.36 15.69 5.41
CA GLU A 198 -10.89 16.84 6.18
C GLU A 198 -10.50 16.83 7.69
N PRO A 199 -10.59 15.71 8.44
CA PRO A 199 -10.18 15.70 9.84
C PRO A 199 -8.68 15.94 10.02
N VAL A 200 -7.86 15.36 9.13
CA VAL A 200 -6.39 15.54 9.12
C VAL A 200 -6.05 17.02 8.86
N ARG A 201 -6.69 17.63 7.85
CA ARG A 201 -6.59 19.06 7.56
C ARG A 201 -6.92 19.89 8.80
N ARG A 202 -8.01 19.56 9.49
CA ARG A 202 -8.48 20.30 10.66
C ARG A 202 -7.55 20.15 11.88
N CYS A 203 -6.95 18.98 12.10
CA CYS A 203 -5.89 18.81 13.11
C CYS A 203 -4.69 19.74 12.84
N LEU A 204 -4.28 19.89 11.57
CA LEU A 204 -3.19 20.78 11.17
C LEU A 204 -3.56 22.26 11.31
N ASP A 205 -4.82 22.65 11.04
CA ASP A 205 -5.33 24.01 11.30
C ASP A 205 -5.24 24.40 12.79
N LEU A 206 -5.48 23.44 13.69
CA LEU A 206 -5.36 23.62 15.14
C LEU A 206 -3.89 23.70 15.62
N GLY A 207 -2.94 23.53 14.71
CA GLY A 207 -1.51 23.64 14.97
C GLY A 207 -0.88 22.36 15.51
N ALA A 208 -1.41 21.18 15.18
CA ALA A 208 -0.79 19.90 15.54
C ALA A 208 0.54 19.68 14.79
N ASP A 209 1.57 19.25 15.51
CA ASP A 209 2.85 18.82 14.93
C ASP A 209 2.82 17.34 14.54
N VAL A 210 2.03 16.53 15.25
CA VAL A 210 1.77 15.12 14.95
C VAL A 210 0.26 14.89 14.89
N VAL A 211 -0.22 14.27 13.81
CA VAL A 211 -1.61 13.84 13.62
C VAL A 211 -1.66 12.32 13.49
N VAL A 212 -2.48 11.67 14.32
CA VAL A 212 -2.71 10.21 14.27
C VAL A 212 -4.18 9.92 14.02
N THR A 213 -4.48 9.04 13.06
CA THR A 213 -5.85 8.60 12.78
C THR A 213 -6.08 7.14 13.15
N GLY A 214 -7.35 6.75 13.28
CA GLY A 214 -7.80 5.39 13.03
C GLY A 214 -7.78 5.06 11.52
N ARG A 215 -8.75 4.29 11.02
CA ARG A 215 -8.83 4.00 9.57
C ARG A 215 -9.21 5.24 8.75
N CYS A 216 -8.36 5.58 7.79
CA CYS A 216 -8.64 6.51 6.69
C CYS A 216 -8.34 5.83 5.34
N VAL A 217 -8.62 6.52 4.22
CA VAL A 217 -7.94 6.21 2.95
C VAL A 217 -6.51 6.74 2.98
N ASP A 218 -5.60 6.05 2.32
CA ASP A 218 -4.16 6.20 2.59
C ASP A 218 -3.63 7.51 1.95
N SER A 219 -4.13 7.87 0.76
CA SER A 219 -3.98 9.19 0.14
C SER A 219 -4.48 10.39 0.98
N ALA A 220 -5.36 10.20 1.98
CA ALA A 220 -5.80 11.29 2.86
C ALA A 220 -4.66 11.85 3.71
N LEU A 221 -3.64 11.03 3.99
CA LEU A 221 -2.45 11.42 4.75
C LEU A 221 -1.62 12.49 4.03
N ALA A 222 -1.66 12.53 2.69
CA ALA A 222 -1.04 13.56 1.87
C ALA A 222 -2.02 14.71 1.52
N LEU A 223 -3.29 14.39 1.22
CA LEU A 223 -4.29 15.39 0.86
C LEU A 223 -4.58 16.37 2.02
N GLY A 224 -4.65 15.90 3.27
CA GLY A 224 -4.89 16.75 4.45
C GLY A 224 -3.87 17.89 4.60
N PRO A 225 -2.55 17.60 4.59
CA PRO A 225 -1.48 18.60 4.48
C PRO A 225 -1.62 19.60 3.31
N LEU A 226 -2.01 19.14 2.12
CA LEU A 226 -2.16 20.01 0.94
C LEU A 226 -3.35 20.96 1.10
N MET A 227 -4.51 20.44 1.54
CA MET A 227 -5.70 21.25 1.83
C MET A 227 -5.42 22.28 2.94
N HIS A 228 -4.65 21.91 3.97
CA HIS A 228 -4.26 22.82 5.05
C HIS A 228 -3.38 23.96 4.52
N THR A 229 -2.30 23.60 3.82
CA THR A 229 -1.23 24.56 3.47
C THR A 229 -1.62 25.48 2.32
N PHE A 230 -2.37 24.97 1.33
CA PHE A 230 -2.89 25.79 0.22
C PHE A 230 -4.29 26.35 0.50
N GLY A 231 -4.98 25.89 1.55
CA GLY A 231 -6.31 26.37 1.92
C GLY A 231 -7.43 25.94 0.97
N TRP A 232 -7.23 24.84 0.22
CA TRP A 232 -8.22 24.25 -0.69
C TRP A 232 -9.53 23.90 0.03
N LYS A 233 -10.65 23.92 -0.71
CA LYS A 233 -12.02 23.69 -0.20
C LYS A 233 -12.52 22.30 -0.54
N LYS A 234 -13.55 21.85 0.19
CA LYS A 234 -14.23 20.56 0.01
C LYS A 234 -14.85 20.36 -1.38
N ASN A 235 -15.03 21.45 -2.12
CA ASN A 235 -15.60 21.49 -3.47
C ASN A 235 -14.58 21.89 -4.54
N ASP A 236 -13.29 22.06 -4.20
CA ASP A 236 -12.21 22.29 -5.19
C ASP A 236 -11.79 20.94 -5.82
N TYR A 237 -12.75 20.18 -6.37
CA TYR A 237 -12.60 18.73 -6.62
C TYR A 237 -11.38 18.36 -7.48
N ASP A 238 -11.03 19.15 -8.50
CA ASP A 238 -9.82 18.92 -9.31
C ASP A 238 -8.52 18.99 -8.47
N LEU A 239 -8.45 19.89 -7.50
CA LEU A 239 -7.31 20.03 -6.59
C LEU A 239 -7.30 18.90 -5.55
N LEU A 240 -8.48 18.49 -5.07
CA LEU A 240 -8.60 17.32 -4.20
C LEU A 240 -8.16 16.04 -4.91
N ALA A 241 -8.59 15.82 -6.16
CA ALA A 241 -8.18 14.68 -6.97
C ALA A 241 -6.66 14.70 -7.26
N ALA A 242 -6.07 15.88 -7.48
CA ALA A 242 -4.64 16.03 -7.66
C ALA A 242 -3.83 15.73 -6.38
N GLY A 243 -4.32 16.18 -5.22
CA GLY A 243 -3.73 15.84 -3.92
C GLY A 243 -3.90 14.36 -3.55
N SER A 244 -5.04 13.75 -3.88
CA SER A 244 -5.27 12.31 -3.77
C SER A 244 -4.32 11.51 -4.66
N LEU A 245 -4.09 11.94 -5.90
CA LEU A 245 -3.11 11.32 -6.80
C LEU A 245 -1.68 11.46 -6.26
N ALA A 246 -1.32 12.63 -5.71
CA ALA A 246 -0.02 12.85 -5.09
C ALA A 246 0.20 11.90 -3.89
N GLY A 247 -0.84 11.65 -3.08
CA GLY A 247 -0.84 10.62 -2.04
C GLY A 247 -0.68 9.21 -2.60
N HIS A 248 -1.50 8.85 -3.60
CA HIS A 248 -1.50 7.53 -4.23
C HIS A 248 -0.16 7.16 -4.89
N LEU A 249 0.60 8.15 -5.36
CA LEU A 249 1.94 7.93 -5.93
C LEU A 249 3.07 7.89 -4.89
N ILE A 250 2.81 8.22 -3.61
CA ILE A 250 3.81 8.09 -2.52
C ILE A 250 3.48 6.99 -1.50
N GLU A 251 2.24 6.52 -1.42
CA GLU A 251 1.84 5.40 -0.56
C GLU A 251 2.45 4.05 -0.99
N CYS A 252 2.24 3.00 -0.18
CA CYS A 252 2.73 1.64 -0.44
C CYS A 252 4.26 1.49 -0.63
N GLY A 253 5.06 2.44 -0.15
CA GLY A 253 6.52 2.37 -0.05
C GLY A 253 7.28 2.85 -1.29
N ALA A 254 8.34 2.16 -1.68
CA ALA A 254 9.26 2.59 -2.74
C ALA A 254 8.78 2.28 -4.19
N GLN A 255 7.47 2.17 -4.46
CA GLN A 255 6.98 1.66 -5.75
C GLN A 255 7.22 2.63 -6.92
N SER A 256 6.78 3.89 -6.79
CA SER A 256 7.07 4.97 -7.76
C SER A 256 8.57 5.19 -8.01
N THR A 257 9.42 4.80 -7.06
CA THR A 257 10.89 4.92 -7.08
C THR A 257 11.60 3.62 -7.49
N GLY A 258 10.90 2.70 -8.14
CA GLY A 258 11.47 1.52 -8.81
C GLY A 258 11.35 0.20 -8.02
N GLY A 259 10.81 0.24 -6.80
CA GLY A 259 10.49 -0.95 -6.03
C GLY A 259 9.41 -1.77 -6.74
N ILE A 260 9.66 -3.07 -6.93
CA ILE A 260 8.76 -4.03 -7.59
C ILE A 260 8.20 -3.58 -8.97
N PHE A 261 9.00 -2.79 -9.69
CA PHE A 261 8.82 -2.34 -11.07
C PHE A 261 9.10 -3.46 -12.09
N THR A 262 8.43 -3.48 -13.25
CA THR A 262 8.67 -4.50 -14.31
C THR A 262 10.13 -4.56 -14.75
N ASP A 263 10.77 -3.41 -15.00
CA ASP A 263 12.18 -3.34 -15.38
C ASP A 263 13.10 -3.27 -14.14
N TRP A 264 12.82 -4.07 -13.10
CA TRP A 264 13.60 -4.18 -11.86
C TRP A 264 15.11 -4.23 -12.07
N HIS A 265 15.55 -4.93 -13.12
CA HIS A 265 16.95 -5.11 -13.51
C HIS A 265 17.67 -3.81 -13.94
N LYS A 266 16.95 -2.70 -14.11
CA LYS A 266 17.48 -1.36 -14.40
C LYS A 266 17.56 -0.46 -13.15
N VAL A 267 17.02 -0.92 -12.02
CA VAL A 267 16.89 -0.13 -10.79
C VAL A 267 18.15 -0.33 -9.92
N PRO A 268 18.91 0.72 -9.56
CA PRO A 268 20.14 0.59 -8.78
C PRO A 268 19.90 0.47 -7.27
N ASP A 269 20.92 -0.03 -6.56
CA ASP A 269 21.15 0.04 -5.10
C ASP A 269 19.90 -0.23 -4.22
N TRP A 270 19.31 -1.42 -4.38
CA TRP A 270 18.05 -1.81 -3.74
C TRP A 270 18.09 -1.80 -2.21
N ASP A 271 19.26 -2.05 -1.62
CA ASP A 271 19.50 -2.03 -0.18
C ASP A 271 19.34 -0.63 0.44
N ASN A 272 19.50 0.42 -0.38
CA ASN A 272 19.37 1.83 0.00
C ASN A 272 18.35 2.56 -0.89
N MET A 273 17.28 1.87 -1.32
CA MET A 273 16.29 2.41 -2.26
C MET A 273 15.62 3.68 -1.72
N GLY A 274 15.56 4.73 -2.55
CA GLY A 274 14.95 6.00 -2.20
C GLY A 274 13.43 5.88 -2.06
N PHE A 275 12.86 6.35 -0.94
CA PHE A 275 11.40 6.46 -0.77
C PHE A 275 10.88 7.73 -1.48
N PRO A 276 9.62 7.75 -1.95
CA PRO A 276 9.11 8.82 -2.81
C PRO A 276 8.89 10.14 -2.06
N VAL A 277 9.17 11.24 -2.77
CA VAL A 277 8.92 12.63 -2.32
C VAL A 277 8.23 13.40 -3.45
N VAL A 278 7.06 13.96 -3.16
CA VAL A 278 6.36 14.90 -4.04
C VAL A 278 6.58 16.34 -3.60
N GLU A 279 6.84 17.21 -4.57
CA GLU A 279 6.84 18.66 -4.44
C GLU A 279 5.61 19.20 -5.17
N CYS A 280 4.55 19.50 -4.40
CA CYS A 280 3.24 19.90 -4.90
C CYS A 280 3.11 21.42 -4.98
N SER A 281 2.44 21.93 -6.01
CA SER A 281 2.13 23.35 -6.20
C SER A 281 0.68 23.69 -5.85
N PRO A 282 0.33 24.96 -5.57
CA PRO A 282 -1.05 25.38 -5.25
C PRO A 282 -2.08 25.08 -6.34
N ASP A 283 -1.65 24.86 -7.60
CA ASP A 283 -2.47 24.50 -8.76
C ASP A 283 -2.76 22.98 -8.87
N GLY A 284 -2.30 22.19 -7.89
CA GLY A 284 -2.43 20.74 -7.88
C GLY A 284 -1.39 20.00 -8.72
N SER A 285 -0.58 20.68 -9.53
CA SER A 285 0.50 20.02 -10.27
C SER A 285 1.71 19.75 -9.36
N PHE A 286 2.40 18.62 -9.56
CA PHE A 286 3.48 18.21 -8.66
C PHE A 286 4.63 17.52 -9.39
N VAL A 287 5.80 17.51 -8.74
CA VAL A 287 6.98 16.76 -9.17
C VAL A 287 7.25 15.62 -8.20
N LEU A 288 7.24 14.38 -8.68
CA LEU A 288 7.66 13.20 -7.92
C LEU A 288 9.17 12.97 -8.13
N SER A 289 9.87 12.73 -7.02
CA SER A 289 11.32 12.54 -6.93
C SER A 289 11.66 11.60 -5.75
N LYS A 290 12.94 11.43 -5.43
CA LYS A 290 13.43 10.71 -4.24
C LYS A 290 14.61 11.46 -3.59
N PRO A 291 14.99 11.18 -2.33
CA PRO A 291 16.14 11.82 -1.68
C PRO A 291 17.46 11.56 -2.45
N PRO A 292 18.38 12.55 -2.51
CA PRO A 292 19.66 12.38 -3.20
C PRO A 292 20.59 11.40 -2.46
N ARG A 293 21.49 10.71 -3.19
CA ARG A 293 22.37 9.64 -2.68
C ARG A 293 21.61 8.44 -2.10
N THR A 294 20.54 8.05 -2.78
CA THR A 294 19.77 6.82 -2.55
C THR A 294 19.73 5.98 -3.83
N GLY A 295 19.48 4.69 -3.71
CA GLY A 295 19.14 3.82 -4.84
C GLY A 295 17.74 4.08 -5.39
N GLY A 296 17.24 3.17 -6.21
CA GLY A 296 15.95 3.35 -6.89
C GLY A 296 16.03 4.19 -8.17
N LEU A 297 14.93 4.23 -8.91
CA LEU A 297 14.76 4.90 -10.19
C LEU A 297 13.34 5.50 -10.28
N VAL A 298 13.24 6.82 -10.45
CA VAL A 298 11.97 7.48 -10.82
C VAL A 298 11.95 7.66 -12.33
N SER A 299 10.91 7.13 -12.98
CA SER A 299 10.73 7.13 -14.43
C SER A 299 9.25 7.23 -14.79
N PHE A 300 8.93 7.44 -16.06
CA PHE A 300 7.58 7.28 -16.58
C PHE A 300 7.01 5.90 -16.21
N GLY A 301 7.79 4.83 -16.45
CA GLY A 301 7.36 3.46 -16.21
C GLY A 301 7.06 3.16 -14.74
N SER A 302 7.95 3.52 -13.82
CA SER A 302 7.78 3.22 -12.39
C SER A 302 6.60 3.97 -11.77
N VAL A 303 6.36 5.21 -12.18
CA VAL A 303 5.26 6.04 -11.67
C VAL A 303 3.93 5.69 -12.37
N ALA A 304 3.95 5.33 -13.65
CA ALA A 304 2.75 4.84 -14.35
C ALA A 304 2.31 3.45 -13.85
N GLU A 305 3.25 2.60 -13.42
CA GLU A 305 2.94 1.35 -12.73
C GLU A 305 2.27 1.60 -11.36
N GLN A 306 2.77 2.54 -10.55
CA GLN A 306 2.11 2.89 -9.29
C GLN A 306 0.72 3.52 -9.53
N LEU A 307 0.55 4.37 -10.55
CA LEU A 307 -0.73 5.04 -10.85
C LEU A 307 -1.90 4.07 -11.09
N VAL A 308 -1.63 2.86 -11.56
CA VAL A 308 -2.65 1.83 -11.82
C VAL A 308 -2.75 0.79 -10.70
N TYR A 309 -2.01 0.95 -9.60
CA TYR A 309 -1.97 -0.02 -8.50
C TYR A 309 -3.28 -0.01 -7.69
N GLU A 310 -3.93 -1.17 -7.54
CA GLU A 310 -5.19 -1.37 -6.80
C GLU A 310 -6.38 -0.50 -7.26
N ILE A 311 -6.27 0.22 -8.39
CA ILE A 311 -7.37 0.97 -9.00
C ILE A 311 -8.33 0.02 -9.74
N ALA A 312 -9.64 0.30 -9.63
CA ALA A 312 -10.69 -0.42 -10.34
C ALA A 312 -11.08 0.30 -11.65
N ASP A 313 -12.13 1.15 -11.65
CA ASP A 313 -12.36 2.11 -12.75
C ASP A 313 -11.47 3.35 -12.52
N PRO A 314 -10.48 3.63 -13.38
CA PRO A 314 -9.61 4.79 -13.26
C PRO A 314 -10.33 6.12 -13.55
N ARG A 315 -11.53 6.09 -14.15
CA ARG A 315 -12.37 7.29 -14.40
C ARG A 315 -13.34 7.58 -13.25
N ARG A 316 -13.41 6.68 -12.25
CA ARG A 316 -14.30 6.78 -11.09
C ARG A 316 -13.68 6.11 -9.86
N TYR A 317 -12.45 6.51 -9.52
CA TYR A 317 -11.78 6.06 -8.31
C TYR A 317 -12.38 6.80 -7.10
N LEU A 318 -13.26 6.10 -6.37
CA LEU A 318 -14.04 6.64 -5.26
C LEU A 318 -13.19 6.81 -4.00
N LEU A 319 -12.99 8.05 -3.56
CA LEU A 319 -12.45 8.41 -2.25
C LEU A 319 -13.49 9.21 -1.44
N PRO A 320 -13.31 9.38 -0.11
CA PRO A 320 -14.30 10.05 0.73
C PRO A 320 -14.44 11.55 0.45
N ASP A 321 -13.35 12.22 0.09
CA ASP A 321 -13.32 13.67 -0.16
C ASP A 321 -13.63 14.03 -1.63
N VAL A 322 -13.40 13.10 -2.57
CA VAL A 322 -13.51 13.33 -4.03
C VAL A 322 -13.69 12.03 -4.82
N THR A 323 -14.45 12.07 -5.91
CA THR A 323 -14.45 11.00 -6.93
C THR A 323 -13.41 11.35 -7.99
N CYS A 324 -12.36 10.55 -8.15
CA CYS A 324 -11.25 10.87 -9.05
C CYS A 324 -11.40 10.23 -10.45
N ASP A 325 -11.03 11.00 -11.49
CA ASP A 325 -10.67 10.50 -12.82
C ASP A 325 -9.17 10.72 -13.05
N PHE A 326 -8.44 9.62 -13.23
CA PHE A 326 -7.02 9.57 -13.55
C PHE A 326 -6.73 9.14 -15.00
N SER A 327 -7.75 8.88 -15.83
CA SER A 327 -7.58 8.38 -17.21
C SER A 327 -6.84 9.34 -18.14
N ARG A 328 -6.88 10.65 -17.83
CA ARG A 328 -6.20 11.75 -18.55
C ARG A 328 -4.96 12.30 -17.83
N VAL A 329 -4.49 11.65 -16.75
CA VAL A 329 -3.24 12.04 -16.09
C VAL A 329 -2.07 11.90 -17.06
N SER A 330 -1.24 12.92 -17.12
CA SER A 330 0.02 12.93 -17.86
C SER A 330 1.20 12.87 -16.88
N ILE A 331 2.15 11.98 -17.18
CA ILE A 331 3.43 11.82 -16.49
C ILE A 331 4.53 12.20 -17.47
N ARG A 332 5.38 13.17 -17.13
CA ARG A 332 6.51 13.60 -17.97
C ARG A 332 7.81 13.61 -17.19
N GLU A 333 8.82 12.89 -17.68
CA GLU A 333 10.16 12.90 -17.09
C GLU A 333 10.81 14.30 -17.15
N LEU A 334 11.65 14.57 -16.15
CA LEU A 334 12.42 15.80 -16.00
C LEU A 334 13.91 15.46 -16.13
N PRO A 335 14.58 15.86 -17.23
CA PRO A 335 15.98 15.51 -17.46
C PRO A 335 16.92 16.22 -16.46
N GLY A 336 18.05 15.59 -16.16
CA GLY A 336 19.11 16.17 -15.33
C GLY A 336 18.95 15.99 -13.81
N VAL A 337 17.93 15.27 -13.34
CA VAL A 337 17.77 14.92 -11.92
C VAL A 337 18.41 13.55 -11.62
N GLU A 338 19.31 13.50 -10.63
CA GLU A 338 19.97 12.27 -10.17
C GLU A 338 18.95 11.24 -9.67
N GLY A 339 18.95 10.04 -10.26
CA GLY A 339 17.96 9.00 -9.95
C GLY A 339 16.54 9.26 -10.47
N GLY A 340 16.35 10.33 -11.25
CA GLY A 340 15.13 10.67 -11.98
C GLY A 340 14.13 11.52 -11.20
N ALA A 341 13.23 12.16 -11.96
CA ALA A 341 12.03 12.83 -11.47
C ALA A 341 10.99 12.93 -12.60
N VAL A 342 9.70 13.03 -12.23
CA VAL A 342 8.60 13.26 -13.19
C VAL A 342 7.72 14.42 -12.72
N LYS A 343 7.22 15.24 -13.65
CA LYS A 343 6.06 16.10 -13.40
C LYS A 343 4.78 15.30 -13.67
N VAL A 344 3.81 15.39 -12.77
CA VAL A 344 2.49 14.75 -12.88
C VAL A 344 1.40 15.83 -12.84
N SER A 345 0.37 15.67 -13.67
CA SER A 345 -0.77 16.59 -13.77
C SER A 345 -1.93 15.96 -14.56
N GLY A 346 -3.11 16.58 -14.57
CA GLY A 346 -4.23 16.16 -15.44
C GLY A 346 -5.26 15.22 -14.81
N SER A 347 -5.16 14.96 -13.51
CA SER A 347 -6.27 14.38 -12.72
C SER A 347 -7.48 15.31 -12.73
N LYS A 348 -8.69 14.73 -12.71
CA LYS A 348 -9.96 15.44 -12.57
C LYS A 348 -10.76 14.92 -11.39
N GLY A 349 -11.57 15.81 -10.80
CA GLY A 349 -12.39 15.49 -9.63
C GLY A 349 -13.87 15.78 -9.84
N LEU A 350 -14.70 14.82 -9.46
CA LEU A 350 -16.15 14.94 -9.32
C LEU A 350 -16.52 14.87 -7.82
N ALA A 351 -17.77 15.22 -7.50
CA ALA A 351 -18.25 15.14 -6.12
C ALA A 351 -18.10 13.72 -5.52
N PRO A 352 -17.74 13.59 -4.22
CA PRO A 352 -17.68 12.30 -3.56
C PRO A 352 -19.08 11.67 -3.37
N SER A 353 -19.11 10.38 -3.07
CA SER A 353 -20.33 9.72 -2.59
C SER A 353 -20.79 10.30 -1.24
N HIS A 354 -22.10 10.23 -0.98
CA HIS A 354 -22.70 10.49 0.34
C HIS A 354 -22.51 9.33 1.33
N ASP A 355 -21.93 8.22 0.86
CA ASP A 355 -21.53 7.07 1.66
C ASP A 355 -20.01 7.08 1.92
N TYR A 356 -19.60 6.67 3.12
CA TYR A 356 -18.28 6.12 3.40
C TYR A 356 -18.23 4.62 3.04
N LYS A 357 -17.08 4.14 2.55
CA LYS A 357 -16.76 2.70 2.54
C LYS A 357 -16.46 2.25 3.98
N VAL A 358 -16.97 1.10 4.37
CA VAL A 358 -16.64 0.42 5.63
C VAL A 358 -15.92 -0.89 5.33
N CYS A 359 -14.83 -1.17 6.04
CA CYS A 359 -14.29 -2.53 6.18
C CYS A 359 -14.75 -3.13 7.51
N ALA A 360 -15.60 -4.14 7.43
CA ALA A 360 -15.88 -5.02 8.55
C ALA A 360 -15.06 -6.32 8.42
N THR A 361 -14.76 -6.99 9.53
CA THR A 361 -14.07 -8.29 9.56
C THR A 361 -14.87 -9.33 10.34
N TYR A 362 -14.93 -10.57 9.87
CA TYR A 362 -15.65 -11.66 10.56
C TYR A 362 -14.90 -12.99 10.55
N MET A 363 -15.14 -13.82 11.58
CA MET A 363 -14.56 -15.15 11.71
C MET A 363 -15.23 -16.15 10.76
N ASP A 364 -14.47 -16.78 9.86
CA ASP A 364 -14.93 -17.87 8.98
C ASP A 364 -14.14 -19.17 9.19
N GLY A 365 -14.01 -19.58 10.46
CA GLY A 365 -13.28 -20.78 10.85
C GLY A 365 -11.77 -20.58 10.85
N PHE A 366 -11.03 -21.62 10.45
CA PHE A 366 -9.57 -21.70 10.62
C PHE A 366 -8.86 -22.11 9.33
N ARG A 367 -7.61 -21.67 9.17
CA ARG A 367 -6.69 -22.13 8.12
C ARG A 367 -5.37 -22.65 8.70
N VAL A 368 -4.69 -23.45 7.90
CA VAL A 368 -3.32 -23.91 8.15
C VAL A 368 -2.58 -24.02 6.82
N THR A 369 -1.32 -23.60 6.79
CA THR A 369 -0.43 -23.73 5.63
C THR A 369 0.81 -24.52 6.04
N ALA A 370 1.12 -25.58 5.29
CA ALA A 370 2.33 -26.39 5.43
C ALA A 370 3.21 -26.19 4.19
N VAL A 371 4.45 -25.76 4.40
CA VAL A 371 5.43 -25.50 3.33
C VAL A 371 6.64 -26.42 3.54
N CYS A 372 6.93 -27.27 2.56
CA CYS A 372 7.99 -28.29 2.63
C CYS A 372 8.81 -28.26 1.34
N THR A 373 10.14 -28.24 1.40
CA THR A 373 10.97 -28.24 0.19
C THR A 373 11.30 -29.68 -0.24
N LEU A 374 11.59 -29.89 -1.53
CA LEU A 374 12.02 -31.17 -2.09
C LEU A 374 13.21 -30.99 -3.02
N GLY A 375 14.25 -31.77 -2.80
CA GLY A 375 15.39 -31.89 -3.71
C GLY A 375 15.40 -33.20 -4.52
N GLY A 376 16.20 -33.21 -5.58
CA GLY A 376 16.47 -34.38 -6.42
C GLY A 376 15.44 -34.63 -7.54
N PRO A 377 15.68 -35.65 -8.40
CA PRO A 377 14.86 -35.88 -9.58
C PRO A 377 13.39 -36.13 -9.25
N ARG A 378 12.52 -35.69 -10.17
CA ARG A 378 11.05 -35.77 -10.06
C ARG A 378 10.49 -35.06 -8.82
N ALA A 379 11.09 -33.93 -8.41
CA ALA A 379 10.66 -33.17 -7.24
C ALA A 379 9.15 -32.82 -7.31
N ALA A 380 8.65 -32.48 -8.50
CA ALA A 380 7.24 -32.20 -8.75
C ALA A 380 6.29 -33.40 -8.48
N GLU A 381 6.56 -34.56 -9.07
CA GLU A 381 5.75 -35.77 -8.87
C GLU A 381 5.78 -36.23 -7.40
N LYS A 382 6.97 -36.23 -6.80
CA LYS A 382 7.15 -36.52 -5.37
C LYS A 382 6.35 -35.55 -4.50
N GLY A 383 6.33 -34.27 -4.88
CA GLY A 383 5.57 -33.21 -4.22
C GLY A 383 4.07 -33.50 -4.19
N ARG A 384 3.45 -33.65 -5.37
CA ARG A 384 2.01 -33.91 -5.50
C ARG A 384 1.59 -35.19 -4.78
N ARG A 385 2.30 -36.31 -5.02
CA ARG A 385 2.03 -37.60 -4.35
C ARG A 385 2.17 -37.53 -2.82
N THR A 386 3.08 -36.73 -2.29
CA THR A 386 3.24 -36.52 -0.84
C THR A 386 2.06 -35.73 -0.28
N ALA A 387 1.69 -34.61 -0.91
CA ALA A 387 0.55 -33.79 -0.49
C ALA A 387 -0.79 -34.58 -0.53
N GLU A 388 -1.06 -35.28 -1.64
CA GLU A 388 -2.22 -36.17 -1.79
C GLU A 388 -2.25 -37.24 -0.70
N SER A 389 -1.10 -37.84 -0.37
CA SER A 389 -0.99 -38.90 0.66
C SER A 389 -1.27 -38.37 2.06
N ILE A 390 -0.79 -37.16 2.39
CA ILE A 390 -1.11 -36.47 3.66
C ILE A 390 -2.61 -36.21 3.74
N ILE A 391 -3.20 -35.55 2.72
CA ILE A 391 -4.63 -35.21 2.68
C ILE A 391 -5.50 -36.47 2.77
N LYS A 392 -5.19 -37.52 2.01
CA LYS A 392 -5.90 -38.81 2.02
C LYS A 392 -5.75 -39.56 3.35
N ARG A 393 -4.63 -39.39 4.08
CA ARG A 393 -4.47 -39.93 5.43
C ARG A 393 -5.27 -39.14 6.44
N THR A 394 -5.17 -37.81 6.45
CA THR A 394 -5.92 -36.94 7.37
C THR A 394 -7.43 -37.13 7.22
N ARG A 395 -7.94 -37.25 5.98
CA ARG A 395 -9.35 -37.59 5.70
C ARG A 395 -9.81 -38.94 6.29
N ARG A 396 -8.92 -39.93 6.42
CA ARG A 396 -9.25 -41.19 7.13
C ARG A 396 -9.32 -40.97 8.65
N ILE A 397 -8.39 -40.20 9.20
CA ILE A 397 -8.38 -39.82 10.63
C ILE A 397 -9.64 -39.01 10.99
N PHE A 398 -10.07 -38.08 10.14
CA PHE A 398 -11.32 -37.33 10.34
C PHE A 398 -12.54 -38.26 10.41
N LYS A 399 -12.69 -39.18 9.46
CA LYS A 399 -13.77 -40.19 9.47
C LYS A 399 -13.73 -41.10 10.70
N GLN A 400 -12.54 -41.48 11.18
CA GLN A 400 -12.38 -42.28 12.40
C GLN A 400 -12.72 -41.51 13.70
N LEU A 401 -12.67 -40.18 13.67
CA LEU A 401 -12.92 -39.30 14.82
C LEU A 401 -14.27 -38.56 14.76
N GLY A 402 -15.13 -38.88 13.78
CA GLY A 402 -16.42 -38.20 13.58
C GLY A 402 -16.30 -36.73 13.17
N LEU A 403 -15.20 -36.34 12.54
CA LEU A 403 -14.97 -34.99 12.02
C LEU A 403 -15.43 -34.86 10.57
N GLU A 404 -15.82 -33.65 10.19
CA GLU A 404 -16.13 -33.27 8.81
C GLU A 404 -14.87 -33.31 7.92
N ASP A 405 -15.04 -33.11 6.61
CA ASP A 405 -13.91 -32.91 5.70
C ASP A 405 -13.44 -31.43 5.72
N PHE A 406 -12.26 -31.18 5.17
CA PHE A 406 -11.76 -29.83 4.92
C PHE A 406 -12.77 -28.98 4.14
N SER A 407 -13.06 -27.78 4.65
CA SER A 407 -13.96 -26.82 3.99
C SER A 407 -13.36 -26.22 2.72
N SER A 408 -12.03 -26.24 2.58
CA SER A 408 -11.29 -25.93 1.34
C SER A 408 -9.89 -26.53 1.39
N VAL A 409 -9.35 -26.87 0.21
CA VAL A 409 -8.06 -27.55 0.02
C VAL A 409 -7.35 -26.88 -1.17
N ASN A 410 -6.13 -26.40 -0.97
CA ASN A 410 -5.23 -25.97 -2.04
C ASN A 410 -3.88 -26.69 -1.93
N VAL A 411 -3.34 -27.11 -3.08
CA VAL A 411 -2.00 -27.67 -3.21
C VAL A 411 -1.35 -27.05 -4.44
N GLN A 412 -0.17 -26.46 -4.27
CA GLN A 412 0.65 -25.95 -5.37
C GLN A 412 2.09 -26.44 -5.21
N ILE A 413 2.71 -26.85 -6.31
CA ILE A 413 4.13 -27.19 -6.37
C ILE A 413 4.88 -26.04 -7.02
N LEU A 414 5.51 -25.22 -6.19
CA LEU A 414 6.39 -24.14 -6.65
C LEU A 414 7.65 -24.78 -7.24
N GLY A 415 8.15 -24.25 -8.36
CA GLY A 415 9.17 -24.92 -9.19
C GLY A 415 8.62 -25.96 -10.17
N ALA A 416 7.31 -26.22 -10.19
CA ALA A 416 6.61 -26.95 -11.27
C ALA A 416 5.61 -26.06 -12.04
N GLU A 417 5.71 -24.74 -11.84
CA GLU A 417 4.88 -23.69 -12.47
C GLU A 417 3.36 -23.85 -12.26
N ASP A 418 2.92 -24.51 -11.18
CA ASP A 418 1.48 -24.66 -10.82
C ASP A 418 0.74 -23.31 -10.67
N THR A 419 1.46 -22.19 -10.51
CA THR A 419 0.92 -20.82 -10.50
C THR A 419 0.54 -20.30 -11.90
N TYR A 420 1.15 -20.80 -12.97
CA TYR A 420 0.83 -20.49 -14.37
C TYR A 420 -0.30 -21.38 -14.94
N GLY A 421 -0.75 -22.39 -14.21
CA GLY A 421 -1.84 -23.27 -14.60
C GLY A 421 -1.62 -23.94 -15.97
N PRO A 422 -2.46 -23.68 -17.00
CA PRO A 422 -2.28 -24.25 -18.32
C PRO A 422 -1.01 -23.77 -19.04
N HIS A 423 -0.51 -22.56 -18.71
CA HIS A 423 0.62 -21.93 -19.40
C HIS A 423 2.00 -22.38 -18.91
N ALA A 424 2.02 -23.26 -17.89
CA ALA A 424 3.23 -23.81 -17.28
C ALA A 424 4.10 -24.59 -18.29
N ARG A 425 5.30 -24.06 -18.55
CA ARG A 425 6.32 -24.51 -19.51
C ARG A 425 7.26 -25.55 -18.89
N ASN A 426 7.72 -25.35 -17.65
CA ASN A 426 8.64 -26.25 -16.95
C ASN A 426 7.98 -26.97 -15.76
N LYS A 427 7.87 -28.30 -15.89
CA LYS A 427 7.32 -29.21 -14.86
C LYS A 427 8.37 -30.20 -14.33
N GLY A 428 9.62 -30.09 -14.78
CA GLY A 428 10.69 -31.07 -14.59
C GLY A 428 11.75 -30.70 -13.54
N SER A 429 11.50 -29.69 -12.70
CA SER A 429 12.51 -29.21 -11.76
C SER A 429 13.02 -30.29 -10.80
N ARG A 430 14.31 -30.17 -10.46
CA ARG A 430 15.02 -30.96 -9.44
C ARG A 430 14.85 -30.38 -8.03
N GLU A 431 14.28 -29.19 -7.93
CA GLU A 431 14.04 -28.46 -6.68
C GLU A 431 12.63 -27.89 -6.74
N ALA A 432 11.82 -28.20 -5.72
CA ALA A 432 10.42 -27.77 -5.67
C ALA A 432 9.99 -27.50 -4.22
N VAL A 433 8.87 -26.78 -4.07
CA VAL A 433 8.25 -26.53 -2.76
C VAL A 433 6.80 -26.99 -2.80
N ILE A 434 6.43 -27.93 -1.92
CA ILE A 434 5.01 -28.19 -1.64
C ILE A 434 4.49 -27.00 -0.84
N TRP A 435 3.49 -26.31 -1.39
CA TRP A 435 2.59 -25.42 -0.67
C TRP A 435 1.25 -26.16 -0.47
N MET A 436 0.92 -26.51 0.78
CA MET A 436 -0.38 -27.11 1.15
C MET A 436 -1.13 -26.17 2.09
N SER A 437 -2.29 -25.68 1.68
CA SER A 437 -3.14 -24.82 2.51
C SER A 437 -4.55 -25.39 2.63
N MET A 438 -5.06 -25.48 3.85
CA MET A 438 -6.35 -26.12 4.17
C MET A 438 -7.20 -25.21 5.05
N GLN A 439 -8.53 -25.25 4.88
CA GLN A 439 -9.50 -24.67 5.81
C GLN A 439 -10.39 -25.72 6.45
N HIS A 440 -10.85 -25.44 7.66
CA HIS A 440 -11.93 -26.18 8.32
C HIS A 440 -12.59 -25.28 9.37
N LYS A 441 -13.92 -25.43 9.53
CA LYS A 441 -14.68 -24.78 10.62
C LYS A 441 -14.15 -25.11 12.03
N GLN A 442 -13.44 -26.23 12.23
CA GLN A 442 -12.94 -26.69 13.54
C GLN A 442 -11.41 -26.64 13.63
N LYS A 443 -10.87 -25.85 14.56
CA LYS A 443 -9.42 -25.72 14.81
C LYS A 443 -8.73 -27.06 15.06
N LYS A 444 -9.36 -27.94 15.86
CA LYS A 444 -8.85 -29.26 16.25
C LYS A 444 -8.53 -30.16 15.04
N ALA A 445 -9.32 -30.08 13.98
CA ALA A 445 -9.11 -30.87 12.77
C ALA A 445 -7.83 -30.43 12.02
N LEU A 446 -7.56 -29.12 11.96
CA LEU A 446 -6.32 -28.59 11.39
C LEU A 446 -5.12 -28.85 12.31
N GLU A 447 -5.31 -28.89 13.63
CA GLU A 447 -4.25 -29.31 14.57
C GLU A 447 -3.88 -30.80 14.44
N LEU A 448 -4.76 -31.65 13.91
CA LEU A 448 -4.44 -33.02 13.52
C LEU A 448 -3.64 -33.04 12.20
N PHE A 449 -4.10 -32.31 11.16
CA PHE A 449 -3.35 -32.13 9.91
C PHE A 449 -1.91 -31.66 10.16
N SER A 450 -1.72 -30.64 11.01
CA SER A 450 -0.40 -30.11 11.40
C SER A 450 0.55 -31.17 11.99
N ARG A 451 0.04 -32.24 12.61
CA ARG A 451 0.86 -33.32 13.19
C ARG A 451 1.34 -34.29 12.11
N GLU A 452 0.49 -34.61 11.14
CA GLU A 452 0.78 -35.58 10.08
C GLU A 452 1.94 -35.16 9.16
N ILE A 453 2.16 -33.85 8.95
CA ILE A 453 3.21 -33.33 8.06
C ILE A 453 4.59 -33.90 8.41
N ALA A 454 4.93 -33.97 9.70
CA ALA A 454 6.25 -34.43 10.14
C ALA A 454 6.54 -35.90 9.78
N SER A 455 5.51 -36.75 9.70
CA SER A 455 5.66 -38.15 9.33
C SER A 455 6.04 -38.36 7.85
N ALA A 456 5.87 -37.34 7.00
CA ALA A 456 6.24 -37.44 5.59
C ALA A 456 7.77 -37.54 5.40
N GLY A 457 8.56 -36.96 6.31
CA GLY A 457 10.02 -36.98 6.25
C GLY A 457 10.66 -38.37 6.44
N THR A 458 9.93 -39.34 7.01
CA THR A 458 10.40 -40.72 7.20
C THR A 458 9.53 -41.76 6.51
N GLY A 459 8.26 -41.45 6.20
CA GLY A 459 7.29 -42.40 5.64
C GLY A 459 6.71 -42.05 4.27
N MET A 460 7.28 -41.09 3.53
CA MET A 460 6.82 -40.70 2.17
C MET A 460 7.99 -40.51 1.19
N ALA A 461 7.93 -39.54 0.28
CA ALA A 461 8.84 -39.47 -0.87
C ALA A 461 10.27 -39.03 -0.48
N PRO A 462 11.33 -39.65 -1.06
CA PRO A 462 12.71 -39.34 -0.72
C PRO A 462 13.13 -37.95 -1.19
N GLY A 463 13.94 -37.27 -0.39
CA GLY A 463 14.40 -35.90 -0.66
C GLY A 463 13.40 -34.82 -0.26
N LEU A 464 12.38 -35.13 0.54
CA LEU A 464 11.61 -34.14 1.29
C LEU A 464 12.50 -33.54 2.39
N THR A 465 12.67 -32.22 2.39
CA THR A 465 13.63 -31.51 3.25
C THR A 465 12.93 -30.43 4.07
N GLY A 466 13.02 -30.56 5.39
CA GLY A 466 12.50 -29.59 6.36
C GLY A 466 10.98 -29.39 6.33
N ILE A 467 10.53 -28.51 7.22
CA ILE A 467 9.20 -27.87 7.16
C ILE A 467 9.45 -26.41 7.51
N VAL A 468 9.10 -25.48 6.63
CA VAL A 468 9.41 -24.05 6.81
C VAL A 468 8.57 -23.51 7.98
N GLY A 469 9.23 -22.92 8.96
CA GLY A 469 8.59 -22.49 10.23
C GLY A 469 8.32 -23.61 11.23
N GLY A 470 8.76 -24.86 10.96
CA GLY A 470 8.54 -26.01 11.83
C GLY A 470 7.13 -26.59 11.70
N ARG A 471 6.51 -27.02 12.82
CA ARG A 471 5.13 -27.55 12.77
C ARG A 471 4.15 -26.43 12.37
N PRO A 472 3.32 -26.62 11.32
CA PRO A 472 2.34 -25.62 10.89
C PRO A 472 1.42 -25.15 12.02
N ARG A 473 1.29 -23.83 12.16
CA ARG A 473 0.38 -23.19 13.12
C ARG A 473 -0.98 -22.99 12.48
N VAL A 474 -2.05 -23.31 13.23
CA VAL A 474 -3.44 -23.06 12.81
C VAL A 474 -3.80 -21.62 13.18
N SER A 475 -4.24 -20.83 12.21
CA SER A 475 -4.74 -19.46 12.41
C SER A 475 -6.26 -19.40 12.25
N PRO A 476 -6.95 -18.40 12.82
CA PRO A 476 -8.27 -18.02 12.35
C PRO A 476 -8.23 -17.57 10.88
N VAL A 477 -9.40 -17.55 10.24
CA VAL A 477 -9.65 -16.85 8.97
C VAL A 477 -10.58 -15.67 9.28
N LEU A 478 -10.10 -14.45 9.06
CA LEU A 478 -10.85 -13.21 9.29
C LEU A 478 -11.20 -12.60 7.93
N LYS A 479 -12.38 -12.94 7.39
CA LYS A 479 -12.81 -12.45 6.08
C LYS A 479 -13.21 -10.97 6.16
N PRO A 480 -12.82 -10.14 5.19
CA PRO A 480 -13.36 -8.79 5.06
C PRO A 480 -14.80 -8.85 4.55
N PHE A 481 -15.59 -7.85 4.91
CA PHE A 481 -16.96 -7.63 4.45
C PHE A 481 -17.12 -6.12 4.21
N PHE A 482 -17.38 -5.72 2.96
CA PHE A 482 -17.33 -4.32 2.54
C PHE A 482 -18.72 -3.78 2.25
N PHE A 483 -19.12 -2.74 2.98
CA PHE A 483 -20.43 -2.09 2.83
C PHE A 483 -20.29 -0.56 2.84
N LEU A 484 -21.40 0.12 2.59
CA LEU A 484 -21.53 1.57 2.52
C LEU A 484 -22.36 2.09 3.70
N HIS A 485 -21.90 3.17 4.34
CA HIS A 485 -22.56 3.81 5.47
C HIS A 485 -22.71 5.33 5.22
N PRO A 486 -23.89 5.94 5.41
CA PRO A 486 -24.09 7.37 5.15
C PRO A 486 -23.19 8.26 6.01
N LYS A 487 -22.54 9.23 5.37
CA LYS A 487 -21.61 10.17 6.01
C LYS A 487 -22.26 11.06 7.07
N SER A 488 -23.52 11.43 6.85
CA SER A 488 -24.35 12.21 7.77
C SER A 488 -24.68 11.49 9.08
N GLN A 489 -24.58 10.16 9.11
CA GLN A 489 -24.80 9.34 10.29
C GLN A 489 -23.52 9.13 11.12
N LEU A 490 -22.38 9.65 10.65
CA LEU A 490 -21.08 9.52 11.31
C LEU A 490 -20.65 10.83 11.99
N LYS A 491 -20.07 10.69 13.19
CA LYS A 491 -19.44 11.76 13.95
C LYS A 491 -17.95 11.46 14.08
N VAL A 492 -17.12 12.37 13.57
CA VAL A 492 -15.65 12.24 13.54
C VAL A 492 -15.05 13.21 14.55
N ASP A 493 -14.41 12.67 15.57
CA ASP A 493 -13.98 13.41 16.76
C ASP A 493 -12.47 13.66 16.77
N ILE A 494 -12.10 14.94 16.89
CA ILE A 494 -10.73 15.44 16.96
C ILE A 494 -10.37 15.73 18.41
N HIS A 495 -9.35 15.03 18.90
CA HIS A 495 -8.79 15.20 20.24
C HIS A 495 -7.41 15.87 20.14
N MET A 496 -7.06 16.71 21.10
CA MET A 496 -5.73 17.31 21.25
C MET A 496 -5.51 17.61 22.73
N ASP A 497 -4.25 17.54 23.19
CA ASP A 497 -3.87 17.88 24.57
C ASP A 497 -4.77 17.20 25.64
N ASP A 498 -4.95 15.89 25.45
CA ASP A 498 -5.75 14.95 26.26
C ASP A 498 -7.28 15.21 26.34
N GLY A 499 -7.83 16.13 25.53
CA GLY A 499 -9.27 16.41 25.46
C GLY A 499 -9.88 16.37 24.05
N LEU A 500 -11.20 16.18 23.98
CA LEU A 500 -11.99 16.40 22.75
C LEU A 500 -12.04 17.91 22.46
N VAL A 501 -11.60 18.33 21.27
CA VAL A 501 -11.56 19.73 20.87
C VAL A 501 -12.66 20.07 19.87
N GLU A 502 -12.91 19.20 18.90
CA GLU A 502 -13.87 19.45 17.82
C GLU A 502 -14.55 18.16 17.35
N SER A 503 -15.83 18.28 17.00
CA SER A 503 -16.63 17.20 16.42
C SER A 503 -17.08 17.59 15.02
N LEU A 504 -16.69 16.80 14.03
CA LEU A 504 -17.08 16.97 12.64
C LEU A 504 -18.22 15.99 12.30
N SER A 505 -19.23 16.48 11.57
CA SER A 505 -20.26 15.67 10.93
C SER A 505 -20.55 16.26 9.55
N GLU A 506 -20.79 15.42 8.56
CA GLU A 506 -21.29 15.89 7.26
C GLU A 506 -22.81 16.15 7.36
N ALA A 507 -23.33 17.11 6.60
CA ALA A 507 -24.76 17.34 6.53
C ALA A 507 -25.45 16.19 5.78
N GLU A 508 -26.75 15.99 6.03
CA GLU A 508 -27.59 15.27 5.08
C GLU A 508 -27.51 15.98 3.71
N PRO A 509 -27.29 15.25 2.60
CA PRO A 509 -27.10 15.86 1.30
C PRO A 509 -28.40 16.46 0.76
N ASP A 510 -28.31 17.66 0.17
CA ASP A 510 -29.34 18.14 -0.74
C ASP A 510 -29.56 17.12 -1.88
N ALA A 511 -30.80 17.02 -2.37
CA ALA A 511 -31.25 15.99 -3.32
C ALA A 511 -30.76 16.22 -4.77
N HIS A 512 -29.45 16.39 -4.93
CA HIS A 512 -28.77 16.49 -6.22
C HIS A 512 -28.22 15.13 -6.67
N ARG A 513 -28.11 14.94 -7.98
CA ARG A 513 -27.65 13.68 -8.57
C ARG A 513 -26.18 13.45 -8.22
N GLN A 514 -25.83 12.22 -7.88
CA GLN A 514 -24.49 11.73 -8.20
C GLN A 514 -24.33 11.82 -9.72
N GLU A 515 -23.36 12.58 -10.19
CA GLU A 515 -23.01 12.56 -11.61
C GLU A 515 -22.51 11.15 -11.96
N GLU A 516 -22.90 10.68 -13.14
CA GLU A 516 -22.43 9.40 -13.65
C GLU A 516 -20.94 9.50 -14.00
N ALA A 517 -20.27 8.35 -14.18
CA ALA A 517 -18.90 8.38 -14.70
C ALA A 517 -18.89 9.11 -16.06
N PRO A 518 -17.80 9.81 -16.43
CA PRO A 518 -17.64 10.31 -17.79
C PRO A 518 -17.95 9.17 -18.78
N PRO A 519 -18.85 9.39 -19.76
CA PRO A 519 -19.25 8.32 -20.67
C PRO A 519 -18.03 7.77 -21.41
N PRO A 520 -18.00 6.47 -21.77
CA PRO A 520 -16.91 5.89 -22.54
C PRO A 520 -16.63 6.74 -23.78
N SER A 521 -15.40 7.25 -23.86
CA SER A 521 -15.00 8.19 -24.91
C SER A 521 -14.66 7.45 -26.20
N GLU A 522 -14.57 8.14 -27.33
CA GLU A 522 -14.15 7.51 -28.60
C GLU A 522 -12.77 6.83 -28.47
N ASP A 523 -11.90 7.33 -27.59
CA ASP A 523 -10.61 6.72 -27.21
C ASP A 523 -10.73 5.32 -26.56
N ASP A 524 -11.90 4.90 -26.07
CA ASP A 524 -12.13 3.53 -25.57
C ASP A 524 -12.33 2.51 -26.72
N SER A 525 -12.67 2.97 -27.94
CA SER A 525 -12.98 2.12 -29.09
C SER A 525 -11.71 1.57 -29.78
N PRO A 526 -11.59 0.26 -30.08
CA PRO A 526 -10.37 -0.31 -30.65
C PRO A 526 -10.08 0.15 -32.09
N ASP A 527 -8.84 0.57 -32.34
CA ASP A 527 -8.42 1.15 -33.62
C ASP A 527 -8.47 0.12 -34.76
N THR A 528 -9.44 0.24 -35.66
CA THR A 528 -9.78 -0.79 -36.67
C THR A 528 -8.69 -0.97 -37.73
N ASP A 529 -8.03 0.11 -38.11
CA ASP A 529 -7.27 0.19 -39.38
C ASP A 529 -5.74 0.08 -39.18
N LEU A 530 -5.30 -0.35 -38.00
CA LEU A 530 -3.86 -0.58 -37.75
C LEU A 530 -3.26 -1.62 -38.72
N PRO A 531 -2.06 -1.36 -39.28
CA PRO A 531 -1.27 -2.31 -40.05
C PRO A 531 -1.11 -3.67 -39.37
N ARG A 532 -0.88 -4.71 -40.18
CA ARG A 532 -0.64 -6.09 -39.71
C ARG A 532 0.66 -6.62 -40.31
N GLY A 533 1.23 -7.65 -39.70
CA GLY A 533 2.44 -8.28 -40.19
C GLY A 533 2.67 -9.68 -39.62
N PRO A 534 3.80 -10.32 -39.98
CA PRO A 534 4.16 -11.66 -39.50
C PRO A 534 4.75 -11.68 -38.08
N HIS A 535 4.99 -10.51 -37.45
CA HIS A 535 5.72 -10.42 -36.19
C HIS A 535 4.81 -10.83 -35.01
N SER A 536 5.46 -11.19 -33.91
CA SER A 536 4.80 -11.58 -32.67
C SER A 536 5.72 -11.30 -31.51
N TYR A 537 5.21 -10.64 -30.48
CA TYR A 537 5.98 -10.19 -29.32
C TYR A 537 5.35 -10.72 -28.03
N ARG A 538 6.16 -10.98 -27.00
CA ARG A 538 5.66 -11.10 -25.63
C ARG A 538 5.25 -9.73 -25.10
N LEU A 539 4.30 -9.68 -24.18
CA LEU A 539 3.80 -8.41 -23.64
C LEU A 539 4.91 -7.61 -22.93
N GLU A 540 5.87 -8.28 -22.28
CA GLU A 540 7.11 -7.65 -21.76
C GLU A 540 7.89 -6.80 -22.77
N GLU A 541 7.82 -7.09 -24.06
CA GLU A 541 8.55 -6.35 -25.10
C GLU A 541 7.84 -5.04 -25.49
N LEU A 542 6.54 -4.92 -25.17
CA LEU A 542 5.67 -3.81 -25.57
C LEU A 542 5.11 -3.01 -24.39
N ALA A 543 5.11 -3.57 -23.18
CA ALA A 543 4.47 -2.96 -22.01
C ALA A 543 5.24 -3.17 -20.69
N PHE A 544 4.98 -2.27 -19.75
CA PHE A 544 5.16 -2.45 -18.31
C PHE A 544 3.85 -2.99 -17.70
N THR A 545 3.92 -3.67 -16.55
CA THR A 545 2.72 -4.17 -15.85
C THR A 545 2.79 -4.05 -14.34
N ARG A 546 1.67 -3.71 -13.71
CA ARG A 546 1.47 -3.71 -12.26
C ARG A 546 0.24 -4.56 -11.92
N SER A 547 0.23 -5.25 -10.79
CA SER A 547 -0.99 -5.86 -10.24
C SER A 547 -1.09 -5.74 -8.71
N GLY A 548 -2.31 -5.61 -8.22
CA GLY A 548 -2.65 -5.46 -6.80
C GLY A 548 -4.03 -6.05 -6.47
N ASP A 549 -4.32 -6.18 -5.18
CA ASP A 549 -5.57 -6.78 -4.68
C ASP A 549 -6.58 -5.74 -4.20
N LYS A 550 -7.86 -6.05 -4.39
CA LYS A 550 -9.00 -5.23 -3.94
C LYS A 550 -10.06 -6.15 -3.35
N GLY A 551 -9.77 -6.67 -2.15
CA GLY A 551 -10.53 -7.76 -1.55
C GLY A 551 -10.22 -9.08 -2.24
N ASP A 552 -11.21 -9.70 -2.89
CA ASP A 552 -11.05 -10.95 -3.67
C ASP A 552 -10.86 -10.71 -5.19
N THR A 553 -10.92 -9.45 -5.61
CA THR A 553 -10.62 -9.03 -6.98
C THR A 553 -9.16 -8.63 -7.09
N ALA A 554 -8.51 -8.91 -8.21
CA ALA A 554 -7.21 -8.35 -8.55
C ALA A 554 -7.35 -7.37 -9.71
N ASN A 555 -6.49 -6.35 -9.78
CA ASN A 555 -6.32 -5.55 -10.99
C ASN A 555 -4.98 -5.88 -11.66
N ILE A 556 -4.91 -5.71 -12.99
CA ILE A 556 -3.68 -5.76 -13.77
C ILE A 556 -3.65 -4.54 -14.68
N GLY A 557 -2.76 -3.59 -14.38
CA GLY A 557 -2.43 -2.49 -15.27
C GLY A 557 -1.40 -2.93 -16.32
N VAL A 558 -1.57 -2.45 -17.55
CA VAL A 558 -0.68 -2.67 -18.70
C VAL A 558 -0.39 -1.31 -19.34
N ILE A 559 0.86 -0.84 -19.27
CA ILE A 559 1.28 0.49 -19.72
C ILE A 559 2.19 0.35 -20.94
N ALA A 560 1.87 0.99 -22.06
CA ALA A 560 2.70 0.90 -23.27
C ALA A 560 4.11 1.47 -23.03
N ARG A 561 5.15 0.74 -23.47
CA ARG A 561 6.55 1.22 -23.43
C ARG A 561 6.82 2.40 -24.37
N HIS A 562 6.02 2.53 -25.42
CA HIS A 562 6.06 3.64 -26.36
C HIS A 562 4.63 3.95 -26.87
N PRO A 563 4.25 5.22 -27.11
CA PRO A 563 2.89 5.58 -27.53
C PRO A 563 2.41 4.84 -28.78
N LEU A 564 3.31 4.53 -29.73
CA LEU A 564 2.98 3.79 -30.95
C LEU A 564 2.53 2.33 -30.69
N PHE A 565 2.84 1.76 -29.53
CA PHE A 565 2.39 0.40 -29.17
C PHE A 565 0.96 0.39 -28.61
N TYR A 566 0.49 1.52 -28.06
CA TYR A 566 -0.80 1.59 -27.36
C TYR A 566 -2.01 1.19 -28.22
N PRO A 567 -2.17 1.65 -29.48
CA PRO A 567 -3.27 1.19 -30.33
C PRO A 567 -3.27 -0.34 -30.54
N TYR A 568 -2.09 -0.95 -30.71
CA TYR A 568 -1.96 -2.40 -30.87
C TYR A 568 -2.32 -3.15 -29.58
N LEU A 569 -1.85 -2.67 -28.42
CA LEU A 569 -2.21 -3.22 -27.11
C LEU A 569 -3.73 -3.10 -26.87
N LYS A 570 -4.31 -1.92 -27.11
CA LYS A 570 -5.74 -1.61 -27.01
C LYS A 570 -6.61 -2.45 -27.96
N LYS A 571 -6.08 -2.87 -29.10
CA LYS A 571 -6.75 -3.75 -30.08
C LYS A 571 -6.65 -5.24 -29.74
N HIS A 572 -5.47 -5.72 -29.32
CA HIS A 572 -5.21 -7.14 -29.12
C HIS A 572 -5.48 -7.63 -27.67
N LEU A 573 -5.30 -6.78 -26.65
CA LEU A 573 -5.63 -7.08 -25.26
C LEU A 573 -7.09 -6.70 -24.95
N THR A 574 -8.02 -7.57 -25.34
CA THR A 574 -9.43 -7.45 -24.97
C THR A 574 -9.69 -8.08 -23.59
N SER A 575 -10.86 -7.81 -22.98
CA SER A 575 -11.29 -8.53 -21.77
C SER A 575 -11.22 -10.04 -21.94
N SER A 576 -11.74 -10.60 -23.05
CA SER A 576 -11.71 -12.04 -23.31
C SER A 576 -10.27 -12.58 -23.30
N VAL A 577 -9.34 -11.95 -24.02
CA VAL A 577 -7.95 -12.43 -24.09
C VAL A 577 -7.29 -12.53 -22.70
N VAL A 578 -7.60 -11.60 -21.79
CA VAL A 578 -7.10 -11.65 -20.41
C VAL A 578 -7.91 -12.61 -19.53
N GLU A 579 -9.22 -12.75 -19.73
CA GLU A 579 -10.09 -13.71 -19.04
C GLU A 579 -9.74 -15.17 -19.38
N ASP A 580 -9.51 -15.45 -20.67
CA ASP A 580 -9.06 -16.73 -21.20
C ASP A 580 -7.67 -17.09 -20.66
N TYR A 581 -6.71 -16.14 -20.69
CA TYR A 581 -5.36 -16.35 -20.18
C TYR A 581 -5.30 -16.52 -18.66
N MET A 582 -6.10 -15.79 -17.89
CA MET A 582 -6.13 -15.84 -16.41
C MET A 582 -7.24 -16.76 -15.86
N SER A 583 -7.86 -17.57 -16.73
CA SER A 583 -8.98 -18.47 -16.39
C SER A 583 -8.68 -19.48 -15.28
N HIS A 584 -7.41 -19.80 -15.03
CA HIS A 584 -6.97 -20.69 -13.95
C HIS A 584 -6.93 -20.04 -12.56
N VAL A 585 -6.96 -18.70 -12.46
CA VAL A 585 -7.05 -17.97 -11.17
C VAL A 585 -8.44 -17.41 -10.88
N ILE A 586 -9.26 -17.16 -11.91
CA ILE A 586 -10.64 -16.66 -11.79
C ILE A 586 -11.57 -17.75 -11.20
N GLN A 587 -12.57 -17.35 -10.40
CA GLN A 587 -13.57 -18.26 -9.86
C GLN A 587 -14.40 -18.93 -10.99
N PRO A 588 -14.48 -20.29 -11.02
CA PRO A 588 -15.25 -21.00 -12.04
C PRO A 588 -16.75 -20.62 -12.05
N GLY A 589 -17.32 -20.51 -13.25
CA GLY A 589 -18.74 -20.24 -13.48
C GLY A 589 -19.12 -18.76 -13.59
N LEU A 590 -18.18 -17.83 -13.35
CA LEU A 590 -18.37 -16.42 -13.71
C LEU A 590 -18.37 -16.23 -15.24
N LYS A 591 -18.92 -15.10 -15.70
CA LYS A 591 -18.97 -14.67 -17.09
C LYS A 591 -18.64 -13.19 -17.18
N ASN A 592 -17.78 -12.80 -18.12
CA ASN A 592 -17.26 -11.42 -18.21
C ASN A 592 -16.58 -11.01 -16.90
N ALA A 593 -15.84 -11.94 -16.29
CA ALA A 593 -15.12 -11.75 -15.05
C ALA A 593 -13.99 -10.70 -15.16
N VAL A 594 -13.56 -10.34 -16.37
CA VAL A 594 -12.55 -9.30 -16.61
C VAL A 594 -13.17 -8.04 -17.23
N LYS A 595 -13.17 -6.94 -16.48
CA LYS A 595 -13.54 -5.61 -16.99
C LYS A 595 -12.29 -4.84 -17.41
N ARG A 596 -12.30 -4.24 -18.60
CA ARG A 596 -11.19 -3.42 -19.13
C ARG A 596 -11.55 -1.94 -19.11
N TYR A 597 -10.61 -1.11 -18.67
CA TYR A 597 -10.66 0.35 -18.70
C TYR A 597 -9.43 0.90 -19.45
N THR A 598 -9.55 2.10 -20.03
CA THR A 598 -8.40 2.80 -20.65
C THR A 598 -7.86 3.91 -19.75
N LEU A 599 -6.56 4.20 -19.90
CA LEU A 599 -5.88 5.37 -19.35
C LEU A 599 -5.04 6.03 -20.46
N PRO A 600 -5.68 6.70 -21.45
CA PRO A 600 -4.98 7.27 -22.60
C PRO A 600 -3.90 8.29 -22.23
N GLY A 601 -4.01 8.99 -21.08
CA GLY A 601 -3.00 9.94 -20.61
C GLY A 601 -1.63 9.32 -20.28
N ILE A 602 -1.60 8.03 -19.95
CA ILE A 602 -0.37 7.23 -19.75
C ILE A 602 -0.25 6.08 -20.76
N TYR A 603 -1.00 6.09 -21.86
CA TYR A 603 -0.98 5.00 -22.86
C TYR A 603 -1.26 3.61 -22.24
N GLY A 604 -2.17 3.56 -21.27
CA GLY A 604 -2.41 2.40 -20.41
C GLY A 604 -3.78 1.75 -20.56
N LEU A 605 -3.85 0.49 -20.12
CA LEU A 605 -5.08 -0.29 -19.94
C LEU A 605 -5.10 -0.82 -18.49
N ASN A 606 -6.28 -0.91 -17.87
CA ASN A 606 -6.44 -1.59 -16.57
C ASN A 606 -7.49 -2.70 -16.70
N PHE A 607 -7.14 -3.90 -16.25
CA PHE A 607 -7.99 -5.09 -16.27
C PHE A 607 -8.36 -5.47 -14.84
N VAL A 608 -9.65 -5.55 -14.53
CA VAL A 608 -10.17 -5.89 -13.19
C VAL A 608 -10.76 -7.29 -13.23
N LEU A 609 -10.06 -8.25 -12.59
CA LEU A 609 -10.35 -9.68 -12.60
C LEU A 609 -11.17 -10.04 -11.34
N GLN A 610 -12.48 -10.17 -11.49
CA GLN A 610 -13.41 -10.43 -10.38
C GLN A 610 -13.19 -11.83 -9.76
N ASN A 611 -13.21 -11.91 -8.43
CA ASN A 611 -13.03 -13.15 -7.64
C ASN A 611 -11.86 -14.02 -8.12
N SER A 612 -10.71 -13.38 -8.34
CA SER A 612 -9.51 -14.01 -8.91
C SER A 612 -8.44 -14.33 -7.88
N LEU A 613 -8.69 -14.12 -6.58
CA LEU A 613 -7.72 -14.36 -5.50
C LEU A 613 -8.05 -15.58 -4.62
N GLY A 614 -9.32 -16.01 -4.56
CA GLY A 614 -9.78 -17.18 -3.82
C GLY A 614 -10.15 -16.90 -2.36
N GLY A 615 -10.79 -15.75 -2.12
CA GLY A 615 -11.10 -15.18 -0.82
C GLY A 615 -10.23 -13.98 -0.42
N GLY A 616 -9.43 -13.43 -1.35
CA GLY A 616 -8.49 -12.33 -1.08
C GLY A 616 -7.37 -12.63 -0.08
N GLY A 617 -6.53 -11.64 0.24
CA GLY A 617 -5.31 -11.82 1.05
C GLY A 617 -5.50 -12.55 2.39
N VAL A 618 -6.63 -12.34 3.08
CA VAL A 618 -6.86 -12.92 4.41
C VAL A 618 -7.39 -14.37 4.37
N ALA A 619 -8.18 -14.74 3.35
CA ALA A 619 -8.82 -16.06 3.28
C ALA A 619 -8.28 -16.98 2.18
N SER A 620 -7.53 -16.45 1.21
CA SER A 620 -6.90 -17.27 0.17
C SER A 620 -5.96 -18.32 0.75
N LEU A 621 -5.85 -19.41 0.00
CA LEU A 621 -5.01 -20.57 0.26
C LEU A 621 -3.88 -20.70 -0.77
N ARG A 622 -3.78 -19.77 -1.71
CA ARG A 622 -2.75 -19.74 -2.75
C ARG A 622 -1.41 -19.22 -2.21
N SER A 623 -0.32 -19.56 -2.90
CA SER A 623 1.03 -19.04 -2.60
C SER A 623 1.18 -17.55 -2.90
N ASP A 624 0.41 -17.05 -3.88
CA ASP A 624 0.19 -15.61 -4.10
C ASP A 624 -1.29 -15.32 -3.76
N PRO A 625 -1.58 -14.85 -2.53
CA PRO A 625 -2.94 -14.56 -2.09
C PRO A 625 -3.40 -13.13 -2.47
N GLN A 626 -2.54 -12.34 -3.10
CA GLN A 626 -2.74 -10.91 -3.42
C GLN A 626 -2.58 -10.59 -4.92
N GLY A 627 -2.28 -11.59 -5.76
CA GLY A 627 -2.11 -11.41 -7.20
C GLY A 627 -0.91 -10.56 -7.57
N LYS A 628 0.10 -10.41 -6.69
CA LYS A 628 1.28 -9.56 -6.96
C LYS A 628 2.13 -10.10 -8.13
N ALA A 629 1.98 -11.38 -8.47
CA ALA A 629 2.61 -11.98 -9.65
C ALA A 629 1.73 -11.96 -10.92
N PHE A 630 0.48 -11.51 -10.86
CA PHE A 630 -0.45 -11.59 -12.00
C PHE A 630 -0.02 -10.74 -13.20
N GLY A 631 0.48 -9.52 -12.97
CA GLY A 631 1.09 -8.71 -14.04
C GLY A 631 2.28 -9.43 -14.68
N GLN A 632 3.18 -9.98 -13.86
CA GLN A 632 4.35 -10.73 -14.31
C GLN A 632 3.99 -12.03 -15.09
N MET A 633 2.88 -12.68 -14.76
CA MET A 633 2.34 -13.79 -15.58
C MET A 633 1.80 -13.31 -16.93
N LEU A 634 1.14 -12.14 -16.96
CA LEU A 634 0.56 -11.56 -18.16
C LEU A 634 1.64 -11.01 -19.11
N LEU A 635 2.81 -10.58 -18.61
CA LEU A 635 3.98 -10.23 -19.43
C LEU A 635 4.39 -11.34 -20.42
N ASP A 636 4.15 -12.60 -20.05
CA ASP A 636 4.51 -13.78 -20.84
C ASP A 636 3.47 -14.17 -21.92
N LEU A 637 2.34 -13.44 -21.99
CA LEU A 637 1.35 -13.54 -23.05
C LEU A 637 1.96 -13.07 -24.38
N LYS A 638 1.80 -13.88 -25.43
CA LYS A 638 2.33 -13.58 -26.78
C LYS A 638 1.24 -13.03 -27.69
N LEU A 639 1.43 -11.79 -28.17
CA LEU A 639 0.59 -11.16 -29.18
C LEU A 639 1.14 -11.48 -30.58
N THR A 640 0.25 -11.63 -31.57
CA THR A 640 0.57 -12.10 -32.93
C THR A 640 -0.14 -11.27 -34.00
N GLY A 641 0.35 -11.35 -35.25
CA GLY A 641 -0.22 -10.62 -36.39
C GLY A 641 0.22 -9.16 -36.48
N LEU A 642 1.29 -8.79 -35.77
CA LEU A 642 1.78 -7.41 -35.63
C LEU A 642 2.79 -7.07 -36.74
N PRO A 643 2.91 -5.80 -37.16
CA PRO A 643 4.04 -5.33 -37.97
C PRO A 643 5.33 -5.38 -37.13
N ASP A 644 6.49 -5.04 -37.72
CA ASP A 644 7.69 -4.82 -36.91
C ASP A 644 7.51 -3.53 -36.10
N LEU A 645 7.11 -3.69 -34.84
CA LEU A 645 6.86 -2.55 -33.95
C LEU A 645 8.16 -1.92 -33.47
N LYS A 646 9.27 -2.66 -33.42
CA LYS A 646 10.54 -2.12 -32.88
C LYS A 646 11.19 -1.18 -33.88
N SER A 647 11.23 -1.56 -35.16
CA SER A 647 11.70 -0.70 -36.25
C SER A 647 10.77 0.49 -36.60
N LEU A 648 9.77 0.78 -35.76
CA LEU A 648 8.93 1.99 -35.82
C LEU A 648 9.24 2.95 -34.66
N VAL A 649 10.21 2.62 -33.79
CA VAL A 649 10.62 3.39 -32.60
C VAL A 649 12.14 3.64 -32.59
N ASP A 650 12.91 2.75 -33.23
CA ASP A 650 14.31 2.97 -33.62
C ASP A 650 14.46 4.03 -34.73
#